data_AF-A0A7S2NT14-F1
#
_entry.id   AF-A0A7S2NT14-F1
#
_cell.length_a   1.000
_cell.length_b   1.000
_cell.length_c   1.000
_cell.angle_alpha   90.00
_cell.angle_beta   90.00
_cell.angle_gamma   90.00
#
_symmetry.space_group_name_H-M   'P 1'
#
loop_
_entity.id
_entity.type
_entity.pdbx_description
1 polymer ?
#
loop_
_entity_poly.entity_id
_entity_poly.type
_entity_poly.pdbx_seq_one_letter_code
_entity_poly.pdbx_strand_id
1 'polypeptide(L)'
;MCPARDHEAGHGFAPNPRRKTKERAAYCALYSKPLPKVPGVARPHNGDEGALFHRRPDGVLADPAVPYIQISQAGPACAGPCVEQLLAGTPLPKGAAEFSSLHVVSAAGAGASSRAASLAASARGSGKRACCYAWPALAPSDLAGEYEAFFSITSEMILNGADRASLLVFVAAEGGREEMAVAAILGMLPFRGVQVAFVTDSAEYCDPLGRLPSASGLFEYCAEQPERMGRCPLAAIFGPLEGRTFSRPLAAWRPLKPAPVPEEKPAPFKIGAMELPMVTYEGEYRAGVERLAGLLRGHFGEALFPVVAVGETGDALGYGSDIHAALGRGGCEGYYFAHASGESFKRPDAYGRPELLAAIAAAKRAGRRVVVVAVGGGVNGNAMGMIAALTGADFVEVPTTLMHYNDATTSAKKAFSLVVNGQILSKNILGTFYLPQLVFCISEVFLTLSSCSVHAAVGEAAKTMSMLGKASSAAGQQDFHNILGAAEFASDFTRVIHTVPGFERLILFLRETGRLKEQAMAAGRALHEAGASAEGGALETERREVLARLRGQFHGLPEASRREVMAFLTAINEEVIKAKAMFLAYSDPFEKYRALLFEYAHTLGHGVEAFMNGLYRRAEDLGIDYSEAFRLHGQCVGMAVLWAGEMSKEAGHLEDAGYMAHQSLVYLFNRYGGFDFAPLRRLCDELDVSQEEFCEGVLRVVRRDNKRGYCACAPGSSVDQLVRARPGCLLRSADPSAELRYLVEVSEESQSRVLERAFEGEYDKVLVFAEASETQASSEAHEGLSIVARGDAAAPGPSEGHASSARAAAALDALLGRLYMSS
;
A
#
# COMPACT_ATOMS: atom_id res chain seq x y z
N MET A 1 30.29 60.47 12.41
CA MET A 1 29.78 61.85 12.26
C MET A 1 28.35 61.75 11.73
N CYS A 2 27.39 62.25 12.50
CA CYS A 2 25.99 62.47 12.10
C CYS A 2 25.93 63.64 11.08
N PRO A 3 24.81 63.86 10.35
CA PRO A 3 23.59 64.42 10.96
C PRO A 3 22.31 63.70 10.50
N ALA A 4 21.28 63.46 11.32
CA ALA A 4 20.55 64.27 12.30
C ALA A 4 19.37 65.08 11.69
N ARG A 5 18.18 64.77 12.27
CA ARG A 5 17.07 65.64 12.71
C ARG A 5 15.70 65.16 12.20
N ASP A 6 14.89 64.52 13.05
CA ASP A 6 14.11 65.05 14.21
C ASP A 6 12.84 65.79 13.76
N HIS A 7 11.67 65.28 14.13
CA HIS A 7 10.89 65.90 15.21
C HIS A 7 9.72 65.02 15.69
N GLU A 8 9.62 64.99 17.01
CA GLU A 8 8.69 64.26 17.87
C GLU A 8 7.34 64.96 18.11
N ALA A 9 6.47 64.19 18.79
CA ALA A 9 5.54 64.57 19.88
C ALA A 9 4.13 65.05 19.50
N GLY A 10 3.05 64.62 20.18
CA GLY A 10 2.96 63.73 21.35
C GLY A 10 1.52 63.55 21.90
N HIS A 11 1.39 62.55 22.79
CA HIS A 11 0.52 62.36 23.98
C HIS A 11 -1.03 62.38 23.85
N GLY A 12 -1.83 61.49 24.49
CA GLY A 12 -1.56 60.39 25.41
C GLY A 12 -2.82 59.80 26.11
N PHE A 13 -2.61 58.71 26.86
CA PHE A 13 -3.39 58.06 27.95
C PHE A 13 -4.17 56.72 27.74
N ALA A 14 -3.99 55.82 28.73
CA ALA A 14 -4.08 54.33 28.83
C ALA A 14 -5.48 53.78 29.29
N PRO A 15 -5.76 52.48 29.64
CA PRO A 15 -4.96 51.23 29.75
C PRO A 15 -5.57 49.90 29.15
N ASN A 16 -4.78 48.81 29.22
CA ASN A 16 -5.01 47.35 28.89
C ASN A 16 -6.10 46.69 29.81
N PRO A 17 -6.63 45.43 29.66
CA PRO A 17 -6.09 44.28 28.91
C PRO A 17 -7.06 43.21 28.29
N ARG A 18 -6.55 42.42 27.32
CA ARG A 18 -6.54 40.92 27.28
C ARG A 18 -6.63 40.31 25.86
N ARG A 19 -5.49 39.73 25.45
CA ARG A 19 -5.27 38.44 24.76
C ARG A 19 -6.43 37.87 23.91
N LYS A 20 -6.20 37.81 22.59
CA LYS A 20 -6.14 36.60 21.75
C LYS A 20 -6.32 36.99 20.28
N THR A 21 -5.23 37.10 19.52
CA THR A 21 -5.16 36.89 18.05
C THR A 21 -3.79 37.33 17.53
N LYS A 22 -2.78 36.47 17.62
CA LYS A 22 -1.52 36.63 16.85
C LYS A 22 -0.80 35.31 16.50
N GLU A 23 -1.52 34.19 16.48
CA GLU A 23 -0.95 32.89 16.05
C GLU A 23 -1.40 32.45 14.64
N ARG A 24 -2.26 33.21 13.96
CA ARG A 24 -2.77 32.83 12.63
C ARG A 24 -2.03 33.49 11.45
N ALA A 25 -1.15 34.46 11.72
CA ALA A 25 -0.44 35.22 10.68
C ALA A 25 1.03 34.80 10.47
N ALA A 26 1.58 33.90 11.30
CA ALA A 26 2.95 33.41 11.15
C ALA A 26 3.08 32.21 10.19
N TYR A 27 1.98 31.50 9.88
CA TYR A 27 2.02 30.28 9.07
C TYR A 27 2.01 30.50 7.55
N CYS A 28 1.58 31.68 7.08
CA CYS A 28 1.47 31.98 5.64
C CYS A 28 2.71 32.68 5.03
N ALA A 29 3.70 33.10 5.83
CA ALA A 29 4.86 33.84 5.34
C ALA A 29 6.11 32.98 5.03
N LEU A 30 6.07 31.67 5.30
CA LEU A 30 7.19 30.74 5.06
C LEU A 30 7.30 30.24 3.61
N TYR A 31 6.29 30.49 2.76
CA TYR A 31 6.22 29.93 1.40
C TYR A 31 6.30 30.99 0.27
N SER A 32 6.91 32.15 0.51
CA SER A 32 6.88 33.24 -0.49
C SER A 32 8.16 34.06 -0.66
N LYS A 33 9.34 33.59 -0.23
CA LYS A 33 10.61 34.30 -0.48
C LYS A 33 11.62 33.47 -1.28
N PRO A 34 12.27 34.02 -2.31
CA PRO A 34 13.44 33.39 -2.92
C PRO A 34 14.60 33.39 -1.93
N LEU A 35 15.36 32.30 -1.93
CA LEU A 35 16.47 32.01 -1.00
C LEU A 35 17.60 33.09 -1.06
N PRO A 36 18.29 33.35 0.06
CA PRO A 36 19.47 34.21 0.08
C PRO A 36 20.65 33.55 -0.65
N LYS A 37 21.41 34.36 -1.41
CA LYS A 37 22.61 33.91 -2.13
C LYS A 37 23.71 33.49 -1.14
N VAL A 38 24.18 32.26 -1.23
CA VAL A 38 25.40 31.77 -0.57
C VAL A 38 26.61 32.30 -1.35
N PRO A 39 27.54 33.06 -0.75
CA PRO A 39 28.77 33.50 -1.42
C PRO A 39 29.75 32.32 -1.54
N GLY A 40 30.30 32.08 -2.72
CA GLY A 40 31.48 31.21 -2.88
C GLY A 40 31.30 29.94 -3.72
N VAL A 41 30.09 29.62 -4.20
CA VAL A 41 29.93 28.58 -5.23
C VAL A 41 30.03 29.25 -6.60
N ALA A 42 31.15 29.04 -7.28
CA ALA A 42 31.35 29.47 -8.66
C ALA A 42 30.24 28.87 -9.53
N ARG A 43 29.40 29.73 -10.11
CA ARG A 43 28.48 29.32 -11.17
C ARG A 43 29.31 28.85 -12.36
N PRO A 44 29.01 27.70 -12.98
CA PRO A 44 29.55 27.42 -14.30
C PRO A 44 29.11 28.54 -15.25
N HIS A 45 30.03 28.94 -16.11
CA HIS A 45 29.87 30.00 -17.09
C HIS A 45 28.57 29.84 -17.90
N ASN A 46 27.74 30.88 -17.87
CA ASN A 46 26.65 31.09 -18.82
C ASN A 46 27.28 31.34 -20.19
N GLY A 47 27.29 30.32 -21.04
CA GLY A 47 27.84 30.44 -22.38
C GLY A 47 28.15 29.11 -23.03
N ASP A 48 27.27 28.12 -22.86
CA ASP A 48 27.09 27.04 -23.83
C ASP A 48 25.69 26.45 -23.63
N GLU A 49 25.07 26.17 -24.75
CA GLU A 49 23.65 25.87 -24.92
C GLU A 49 23.26 24.55 -24.25
N GLY A 50 22.15 24.55 -23.50
CA GLY A 50 21.24 23.40 -23.48
C GLY A 50 21.37 22.35 -22.37
N ALA A 51 21.63 22.71 -21.11
CA ALA A 51 21.15 21.88 -19.98
C ALA A 51 19.66 22.20 -19.71
N LEU A 52 18.81 21.80 -20.67
CA LEU A 52 17.36 21.77 -20.51
C LEU A 52 17.02 20.72 -19.44
N PHE A 53 16.81 21.16 -18.19
CA PHE A 53 15.58 20.70 -17.53
C PHE A 53 14.48 21.23 -18.43
N HIS A 54 14.04 20.38 -19.36
CA HIS A 54 13.09 20.75 -20.38
C HIS A 54 11.95 21.56 -19.73
N ARG A 55 11.81 22.82 -20.19
CA ARG A 55 10.47 23.39 -20.40
C ARG A 55 9.58 22.23 -20.83
N ARG A 56 8.37 22.12 -20.26
CA ARG A 56 7.26 21.40 -20.90
C ARG A 56 7.47 21.51 -22.41
N PRO A 57 7.59 20.42 -23.16
CA PRO A 57 7.55 20.53 -24.60
C PRO A 57 6.31 21.40 -24.89
N ASP A 58 6.51 22.56 -25.51
CA ASP A 58 5.43 23.39 -26.06
C ASP A 58 4.85 22.65 -27.30
N GLY A 59 4.56 21.36 -27.15
CA GLY A 59 4.32 20.42 -28.23
C GLY A 59 4.33 18.97 -27.76
N VAL A 60 3.12 18.42 -27.61
CA VAL A 60 2.76 17.02 -27.83
C VAL A 60 3.24 15.99 -26.78
N LEU A 61 2.39 15.74 -25.78
CA LEU A 61 2.20 14.39 -25.24
C LEU A 61 0.75 13.99 -25.52
N ALA A 62 0.60 13.08 -26.48
CA ALA A 62 -0.61 12.66 -27.17
C ALA A 62 -1.21 13.74 -28.09
N ASP A 63 -1.14 13.47 -29.39
CA ASP A 63 -2.05 14.00 -30.40
C ASP A 63 -3.49 14.07 -29.84
N PRO A 64 -4.22 15.20 -29.98
CA PRO A 64 -5.64 15.28 -29.65
C PRO A 64 -6.53 14.40 -30.54
N ALA A 65 -5.98 13.72 -31.54
CA ALA A 65 -6.55 12.50 -32.08
C ALA A 65 -5.96 11.31 -31.32
N VAL A 66 -6.76 10.59 -30.52
CA VAL A 66 -6.55 9.14 -30.45
C VAL A 66 -7.01 8.65 -31.82
N PRO A 67 -6.11 8.34 -32.78
CA PRO A 67 -6.55 7.84 -34.06
C PRO A 67 -6.90 6.39 -33.78
N TYR A 68 -8.15 6.10 -33.44
CA TYR A 68 -8.61 4.76 -33.72
C TYR A 68 -8.73 4.65 -35.23
N ILE A 69 -8.20 3.57 -35.79
CA ILE A 69 -8.28 3.35 -37.23
C ILE A 69 -9.73 3.04 -37.57
N GLN A 70 -10.45 4.05 -38.06
CA GLN A 70 -11.71 3.84 -38.75
C GLN A 70 -11.40 3.13 -40.07
N ILE A 71 -11.47 1.80 -40.07
CA ILE A 71 -11.56 1.05 -41.33
C ILE A 71 -12.99 1.26 -41.83
N SER A 72 -13.20 2.33 -42.60
CA SER A 72 -14.41 2.46 -43.40
C SER A 72 -14.51 1.20 -44.27
N GLN A 73 -15.55 0.40 -44.07
CA GLN A 73 -15.78 -0.77 -44.91
C GLN A 73 -16.16 -0.27 -46.31
N ALA A 74 -15.18 -0.21 -47.21
CA ALA A 74 -15.44 -0.30 -48.64
C ALA A 74 -15.69 -1.80 -48.99
N GLY A 75 -16.82 -2.36 -48.54
CA GLY A 75 -17.18 -3.77 -48.78
C GLY A 75 -18.44 -4.20 -48.00
N PRO A 76 -19.14 -5.28 -48.41
CA PRO A 76 -20.49 -5.60 -47.95
C PRO A 76 -20.56 -5.72 -46.41
N ALA A 77 -21.57 -5.07 -45.84
CA ALA A 77 -21.73 -4.60 -44.46
C ALA A 77 -21.79 -5.65 -43.33
N CYS A 78 -21.12 -6.81 -43.44
CA CYS A 78 -21.30 -7.92 -42.50
C CYS A 78 -20.03 -8.63 -41.99
N ALA A 79 -18.82 -8.29 -42.46
CA ALA A 79 -17.65 -9.12 -42.13
C ALA A 79 -16.90 -8.74 -40.84
N GLY A 80 -17.05 -7.51 -40.30
CA GLY A 80 -16.17 -7.00 -39.24
C GLY A 80 -14.68 -6.93 -39.66
N PRO A 81 -13.76 -6.49 -38.79
CA PRO A 81 -12.32 -6.53 -39.07
C PRO A 81 -11.76 -7.95 -38.99
N CYS A 82 -10.76 -8.29 -39.82
CA CYS A 82 -9.99 -9.54 -39.66
C CYS A 82 -8.93 -9.41 -38.55
N VAL A 83 -8.32 -10.52 -38.13
CA VAL A 83 -7.32 -10.49 -37.04
C VAL A 83 -6.07 -9.70 -37.45
N GLU A 84 -5.64 -9.77 -38.71
CA GLU A 84 -4.49 -9.03 -39.22
C GLU A 84 -4.74 -7.51 -39.14
N GLN A 85 -5.99 -7.09 -39.43
CA GLN A 85 -6.41 -5.70 -39.28
C GLN A 85 -6.44 -5.25 -37.82
N LEU A 86 -6.90 -6.11 -36.90
CA LEU A 86 -6.88 -5.81 -35.46
C LEU A 86 -5.46 -5.62 -34.94
N LEU A 87 -4.55 -6.54 -35.30
CA LEU A 87 -3.17 -6.52 -34.82
C LEU A 87 -2.37 -5.36 -35.42
N ALA A 88 -2.52 -5.09 -36.72
CA ALA A 88 -1.85 -3.96 -37.38
C ALA A 88 -2.46 -2.61 -36.98
N GLY A 89 -3.76 -2.59 -36.69
CA GLY A 89 -4.52 -1.39 -36.39
C GLY A 89 -4.54 -0.97 -34.92
N THR A 90 -3.99 -1.78 -34.02
CA THR A 90 -3.94 -1.47 -32.59
C THR A 90 -2.51 -1.11 -32.17
N PRO A 91 -2.28 0.05 -31.54
CA PRO A 91 -0.96 0.43 -31.04
C PRO A 91 -0.36 -0.63 -30.12
N LEU A 92 0.90 -0.99 -30.38
CA LEU A 92 1.63 -1.94 -29.54
C LEU A 92 1.97 -1.32 -28.17
N PRO A 93 2.01 -2.12 -27.10
CA PRO A 93 2.60 -1.73 -25.83
C PRO A 93 4.06 -1.27 -26.03
N LYS A 94 4.51 -0.32 -25.20
CA LYS A 94 5.90 0.16 -25.24
C LYS A 94 6.87 -1.02 -25.06
N GLY A 95 7.81 -1.17 -25.98
CA GLY A 95 8.83 -2.23 -25.95
C GLY A 95 8.37 -3.59 -26.49
N ALA A 96 7.13 -3.73 -26.96
CA ALA A 96 6.66 -4.93 -27.64
C ALA A 96 6.90 -4.82 -29.15
N ALA A 97 7.45 -5.89 -29.75
CA ALA A 97 7.55 -6.02 -31.21
C ALA A 97 6.24 -6.52 -31.86
N GLU A 98 5.45 -7.28 -31.09
CA GLU A 98 4.16 -7.82 -31.49
C GLU A 98 3.31 -8.15 -30.25
N PHE A 99 2.01 -8.38 -30.45
CA PHE A 99 1.14 -8.89 -29.39
C PHE A 99 1.45 -10.37 -29.09
N SER A 100 1.55 -10.71 -27.80
CA SER A 100 1.86 -12.07 -27.30
C SER A 100 0.68 -13.03 -27.39
N SER A 101 -0.53 -12.52 -27.18
CA SER A 101 -1.78 -13.28 -27.20
C SER A 101 -2.99 -12.39 -27.50
N LEU A 102 -4.09 -13.02 -27.90
CA LEU A 102 -5.37 -12.39 -28.19
C LEU A 102 -6.45 -12.92 -27.24
N HIS A 103 -7.10 -12.03 -26.51
CA HIS A 103 -8.22 -12.39 -25.62
C HIS A 103 -9.47 -11.71 -26.16
N VAL A 104 -10.49 -12.48 -26.55
CA VAL A 104 -11.69 -11.94 -27.21
C VAL A 104 -12.89 -12.11 -26.28
N VAL A 105 -13.45 -11.01 -25.79
CA VAL A 105 -14.67 -10.98 -24.99
C VAL A 105 -15.84 -10.66 -25.92
N SER A 106 -16.80 -11.57 -26.02
CA SER A 106 -18.02 -11.37 -26.81
C SER A 106 -19.14 -10.86 -25.92
N ALA A 107 -19.85 -9.82 -26.34
CA ALA A 107 -21.17 -9.50 -25.81
C ALA A 107 -22.15 -10.66 -26.06
N ALA A 108 -23.26 -10.66 -25.31
CA ALA A 108 -24.31 -11.65 -25.47
C ALA A 108 -25.00 -11.52 -26.85
N GLY A 109 -25.09 -12.62 -27.59
CA GLY A 109 -25.75 -12.67 -28.89
C GLY A 109 -25.02 -13.55 -29.91
N ALA A 110 -25.78 -14.17 -30.82
CA ALA A 110 -25.23 -15.12 -31.79
C ALA A 110 -24.24 -14.47 -32.76
N GLY A 111 -24.52 -13.25 -33.22
CA GLY A 111 -23.64 -12.48 -34.12
C GLY A 111 -22.28 -12.16 -33.50
N ALA A 112 -22.29 -11.58 -32.29
CA ALA A 112 -21.07 -11.28 -31.53
C ALA A 112 -20.26 -12.54 -31.23
N SER A 113 -20.93 -13.62 -30.82
CA SER A 113 -20.28 -14.90 -30.49
C SER A 113 -19.60 -15.53 -31.70
N SER A 114 -20.28 -15.54 -32.85
CA SER A 114 -19.73 -16.05 -34.12
C SER A 114 -18.51 -15.23 -34.56
N ARG A 115 -18.59 -13.90 -34.45
CA ARG A 115 -17.50 -12.99 -34.80
C ARG A 115 -16.29 -13.18 -33.87
N ALA A 116 -16.52 -13.29 -32.57
CA ALA A 116 -15.47 -13.55 -31.59
C ALA A 116 -14.76 -14.89 -31.84
N ALA A 117 -15.53 -15.95 -32.12
CA ALA A 117 -14.99 -17.27 -32.46
C ALA A 117 -14.15 -17.23 -33.75
N SER A 118 -14.63 -16.51 -34.78
CA SER A 118 -13.89 -16.32 -36.04
C SER A 118 -12.57 -15.59 -35.83
N LEU A 119 -12.56 -14.51 -35.04
CA LEU A 119 -11.35 -13.76 -34.72
C LEU A 119 -10.32 -14.61 -34.00
N ALA A 120 -10.74 -15.36 -32.97
CA ALA A 120 -9.83 -16.24 -32.23
C ALA A 120 -9.35 -17.44 -33.08
N ALA A 121 -10.19 -17.99 -33.95
CA ALA A 121 -9.78 -19.03 -34.89
C ALA A 121 -8.73 -18.52 -35.88
N SER A 122 -8.95 -17.33 -36.45
CA SER A 122 -7.99 -16.67 -37.35
C SER A 122 -6.67 -16.38 -36.65
N ALA A 123 -6.72 -15.90 -35.40
CA ALA A 123 -5.54 -15.65 -34.58
C ALA A 123 -4.72 -16.93 -34.32
N ARG A 124 -5.40 -18.04 -34.01
CA ARG A 124 -4.75 -19.35 -33.87
C ARG A 124 -4.13 -19.82 -35.19
N GLY A 125 -4.81 -19.58 -36.31
CA GLY A 125 -4.30 -19.87 -37.65
C GLY A 125 -3.05 -19.07 -38.02
N SER A 126 -2.90 -17.85 -37.50
CA SER A 126 -1.69 -17.02 -37.65
C SER A 126 -0.62 -17.27 -36.57
N GLY A 127 -0.75 -18.35 -35.80
CA GLY A 127 0.23 -18.76 -34.78
C GLY A 127 0.14 -18.01 -33.46
N LYS A 128 -0.88 -17.16 -33.25
CA LYS A 128 -1.10 -16.45 -31.99
C LYS A 128 -1.89 -17.30 -31.00
N ARG A 129 -1.56 -17.20 -29.72
CA ARG A 129 -2.38 -17.77 -28.64
C ARG A 129 -3.68 -16.96 -28.56
N ALA A 130 -4.84 -17.60 -28.64
CA ALA A 130 -6.11 -16.90 -28.58
C ALA A 130 -7.18 -17.61 -27.76
N CYS A 131 -7.89 -16.85 -26.92
CA CYS A 131 -8.96 -17.31 -26.03
C CYS A 131 -10.24 -16.49 -26.23
N CYS A 132 -11.40 -17.12 -26.08
CA CYS A 132 -12.70 -16.45 -26.15
C CYS A 132 -13.41 -16.50 -24.80
N TYR A 133 -14.11 -15.42 -24.45
CA TYR A 133 -14.91 -15.28 -23.24
C TYR A 133 -16.28 -14.75 -23.63
N ALA A 134 -17.34 -15.21 -22.96
CA ALA A 134 -18.70 -14.75 -23.23
C ALA A 134 -19.18 -13.87 -22.08
N TRP A 135 -19.57 -12.63 -22.41
CA TRP A 135 -20.32 -11.78 -21.52
C TRP A 135 -21.77 -12.28 -21.45
N PRO A 136 -22.33 -12.53 -20.26
CA PRO A 136 -23.68 -13.07 -20.14
C PRO A 136 -24.75 -12.06 -20.57
N ALA A 137 -25.92 -12.56 -20.96
CA ALA A 137 -27.08 -11.73 -21.25
C ALA A 137 -27.67 -11.20 -19.93
N LEU A 138 -27.46 -9.92 -19.64
CA LEU A 138 -27.89 -9.28 -18.40
C LEU A 138 -28.88 -8.16 -18.69
N ALA A 139 -29.85 -7.98 -17.80
CA ALA A 139 -30.73 -6.81 -17.86
C ALA A 139 -29.90 -5.54 -17.54
N PRO A 140 -30.14 -4.39 -18.18
CA PRO A 140 -29.39 -3.15 -17.88
C PRO A 140 -29.48 -2.66 -16.41
N SER A 141 -30.39 -3.23 -15.63
CA SER A 141 -30.58 -2.98 -14.20
C SER A 141 -29.84 -3.96 -13.29
N ASP A 142 -29.29 -5.05 -13.86
CA ASP A 142 -28.62 -6.14 -13.13
C ASP A 142 -27.12 -5.88 -12.96
N LEU A 143 -26.81 -4.82 -12.21
CA LEU A 143 -25.43 -4.46 -11.89
C LEU A 143 -24.68 -5.57 -11.14
N ALA A 144 -25.38 -6.39 -10.35
CA ALA A 144 -24.75 -7.47 -9.60
C ALA A 144 -24.23 -8.58 -10.54
N GLY A 145 -25.04 -9.03 -11.48
CA GLY A 145 -24.61 -9.98 -12.50
C GLY A 145 -23.49 -9.44 -13.39
N GLU A 146 -23.47 -8.13 -13.65
CA GLU A 146 -22.40 -7.48 -14.43
C GLU A 146 -21.04 -7.55 -13.72
N TYR A 147 -21.00 -7.26 -12.41
CA TYR A 147 -19.77 -7.36 -11.63
C TYR A 147 -19.28 -8.81 -11.49
N GLU A 148 -20.20 -9.77 -11.33
CA GLU A 148 -19.85 -11.19 -11.29
C GLU A 148 -19.23 -11.65 -12.61
N ALA A 149 -19.85 -11.30 -13.74
CA ALA A 149 -19.32 -11.58 -15.07
C ALA A 149 -17.92 -10.99 -15.27
N PHE A 150 -17.75 -9.73 -14.85
CA PHE A 150 -16.47 -9.04 -14.93
C PHE A 150 -15.36 -9.79 -14.18
N PHE A 151 -15.59 -10.20 -12.93
CA PHE A 151 -14.58 -10.92 -12.16
C PHE A 151 -14.28 -12.30 -12.72
N SER A 152 -15.31 -13.04 -13.11
CA SER A 152 -15.14 -14.37 -13.70
C SER A 152 -14.27 -14.30 -14.97
N ILE A 153 -14.63 -13.44 -15.91
CA ILE A 153 -13.90 -13.29 -17.18
C ILE A 153 -12.46 -12.83 -16.94
N THR A 154 -12.25 -11.83 -16.08
CA THR A 154 -10.90 -11.30 -15.81
C THR A 154 -10.01 -12.32 -15.09
N SER A 155 -10.56 -13.13 -14.18
CA SER A 155 -9.83 -14.25 -13.56
C SER A 155 -9.44 -15.31 -14.58
N GLU A 156 -10.36 -15.74 -15.44
CA GLU A 156 -10.07 -16.72 -16.50
C GLU A 156 -9.03 -16.20 -17.50
N MET A 157 -9.09 -14.92 -17.86
CA MET A 157 -8.08 -14.31 -18.73
C MET A 157 -6.66 -14.45 -18.18
N ILE A 158 -6.49 -14.26 -16.86
CA ILE A 158 -5.16 -14.42 -16.22
C ILE A 158 -4.71 -15.87 -16.27
N LEU A 159 -5.62 -16.80 -15.95
CA LEU A 159 -5.31 -18.22 -15.94
C LEU A 159 -4.91 -18.70 -17.34
N ASN A 160 -5.45 -18.07 -18.38
CA ASN A 160 -5.06 -18.30 -19.78
C ASN A 160 -3.81 -17.51 -20.23
N GLY A 161 -3.11 -16.85 -19.31
CA GLY A 161 -1.81 -16.22 -19.54
C GLY A 161 -1.87 -14.82 -20.17
N ALA A 162 -2.96 -14.07 -19.94
CA ALA A 162 -3.02 -12.65 -20.34
C ALA A 162 -1.96 -11.81 -19.60
N ASP A 163 -1.18 -11.04 -20.36
CA ASP A 163 -0.08 -10.19 -19.88
C ASP A 163 -0.08 -8.80 -20.54
N ARG A 164 0.89 -7.95 -20.19
CA ARG A 164 1.01 -6.58 -20.76
C ARG A 164 1.21 -6.53 -22.28
N ALA A 165 1.65 -7.64 -22.89
CA ALA A 165 1.86 -7.76 -24.33
C ALA A 165 0.63 -8.34 -25.04
N SER A 166 -0.43 -8.66 -24.30
CA SER A 166 -1.66 -9.22 -24.85
C SER A 166 -2.57 -8.12 -25.41
N LEU A 167 -3.36 -8.47 -26.42
CA LEU A 167 -4.45 -7.65 -26.94
C LEU A 167 -5.78 -8.18 -26.44
N LEU A 168 -6.54 -7.36 -25.71
CA LEU A 168 -7.94 -7.66 -25.42
C LEU A 168 -8.83 -7.07 -26.51
N VAL A 169 -9.74 -7.87 -27.05
CA VAL A 169 -10.73 -7.45 -28.04
C VAL A 169 -12.12 -7.62 -27.44
N PHE A 170 -12.87 -6.54 -27.29
CA PHE A 170 -14.29 -6.63 -26.92
C PHE A 170 -15.15 -6.53 -28.19
N VAL A 171 -15.99 -7.52 -28.42
CA VAL A 171 -16.92 -7.60 -29.56
C VAL A 171 -18.32 -7.28 -29.07
N ALA A 172 -18.85 -6.12 -29.46
CA ALA A 172 -20.20 -5.67 -29.09
C ALA A 172 -21.29 -6.53 -29.75
N ALA A 173 -22.50 -6.50 -29.18
CA ALA A 173 -23.68 -7.08 -29.79
C ALA A 173 -24.23 -6.16 -30.88
N GLU A 174 -25.03 -6.73 -31.78
CA GLU A 174 -25.73 -5.97 -32.82
C GLU A 174 -26.69 -4.95 -32.17
N GLY A 175 -26.49 -3.66 -32.46
CA GLY A 175 -27.28 -2.55 -31.89
C GLY A 175 -26.93 -2.15 -30.45
N GLY A 176 -25.70 -2.47 -30.01
CA GLY A 176 -25.24 -2.54 -28.62
C GLY A 176 -25.57 -1.39 -27.66
N ARG A 177 -25.86 -1.77 -26.41
CA ARG A 177 -26.07 -0.91 -25.22
C ARG A 177 -25.18 -1.33 -24.03
N GLU A 178 -24.09 -2.06 -24.29
CA GLU A 178 -23.23 -2.68 -23.28
C GLU A 178 -22.25 -1.68 -22.64
N GLU A 179 -22.77 -0.54 -22.20
CA GLU A 179 -22.01 0.58 -21.61
C GLU A 179 -21.10 0.11 -20.47
N MET A 180 -21.67 -0.61 -19.50
CA MET A 180 -20.99 -1.00 -18.27
C MET A 180 -19.98 -2.13 -18.48
N ALA A 181 -20.23 -3.06 -19.41
CA ALA A 181 -19.30 -4.15 -19.73
C ALA A 181 -18.00 -3.60 -20.31
N VAL A 182 -18.11 -2.68 -21.28
CA VAL A 182 -16.96 -1.99 -21.87
C VAL A 182 -16.29 -1.11 -20.81
N ALA A 183 -17.06 -0.37 -20.02
CA ALA A 183 -16.51 0.51 -18.99
C ALA A 183 -15.71 -0.25 -17.92
N ALA A 184 -16.25 -1.37 -17.41
CA ALA A 184 -15.59 -2.20 -16.40
C ALA A 184 -14.25 -2.75 -16.90
N ILE A 185 -14.22 -3.17 -18.17
CA ILE A 185 -13.00 -3.61 -18.86
C ILE A 185 -11.98 -2.46 -18.96
N LEU A 186 -12.43 -1.26 -19.31
CA LEU A 186 -11.56 -0.08 -19.41
C LEU A 186 -11.06 0.43 -18.06
N GLY A 187 -11.79 0.18 -16.97
CA GLY A 187 -11.40 0.67 -15.65
C GLY A 187 -10.18 -0.04 -15.05
N MET A 188 -10.07 -1.36 -15.18
CA MET A 188 -9.06 -2.15 -14.43
C MET A 188 -7.83 -2.55 -15.24
N LEU A 189 -7.93 -2.62 -16.57
CA LEU A 189 -6.79 -2.94 -17.44
C LEU A 189 -5.63 -1.92 -17.45
N PRO A 190 -5.80 -0.63 -17.07
CA PRO A 190 -4.68 0.29 -16.88
C PRO A 190 -3.69 -0.15 -15.80
N PHE A 191 -4.14 -0.97 -14.83
CA PHE A 191 -3.27 -1.58 -13.81
C PHE A 191 -2.37 -2.67 -14.41
N ARG A 192 -2.81 -3.32 -15.50
CA ARG A 192 -2.04 -4.33 -16.25
C ARG A 192 -1.22 -3.74 -17.41
N GLY A 193 -1.60 -2.57 -17.90
CA GLY A 193 -1.05 -2.01 -19.14
C GLY A 193 -1.43 -2.81 -20.40
N VAL A 194 -2.50 -3.60 -20.34
CA VAL A 194 -3.04 -4.36 -21.48
C VAL A 194 -3.76 -3.40 -22.41
N GLN A 195 -3.52 -3.53 -23.72
CA GLN A 195 -4.21 -2.74 -24.73
C GLN A 195 -5.56 -3.38 -25.05
N VAL A 196 -6.57 -2.54 -25.27
CA VAL A 196 -7.94 -2.93 -25.57
C VAL A 196 -8.32 -2.43 -26.96
N ALA A 197 -8.86 -3.32 -27.78
CA ALA A 197 -9.56 -3.00 -29.01
C ALA A 197 -11.06 -3.24 -28.83
N PHE A 198 -11.89 -2.34 -29.36
CA PHE A 198 -13.34 -2.47 -29.36
C PHE A 198 -13.84 -2.72 -30.77
N VAL A 199 -14.71 -3.71 -30.98
CA VAL A 199 -15.26 -4.07 -32.28
C VAL A 199 -16.78 -3.93 -32.22
N THR A 200 -17.36 -3.12 -33.09
CA THR A 200 -18.80 -2.88 -33.17
C THR A 200 -19.26 -2.72 -34.61
N ASP A 201 -20.52 -3.06 -34.88
CA ASP A 201 -21.22 -2.77 -36.14
C ASP A 201 -22.20 -1.61 -36.01
N SER A 202 -22.38 -1.07 -34.80
CA SER A 202 -23.25 0.07 -34.57
C SER A 202 -22.57 1.38 -34.99
N ALA A 203 -23.29 2.21 -35.74
CA ALA A 203 -22.91 3.60 -36.01
C ALA A 203 -23.22 4.52 -34.82
N GLU A 204 -24.01 4.03 -33.86
CA GLU A 204 -24.37 4.73 -32.63
C GLU A 204 -23.90 3.92 -31.42
N TYR A 205 -22.98 4.49 -30.65
CA TYR A 205 -22.59 3.95 -29.35
C TYR A 205 -22.50 5.09 -28.34
N CYS A 206 -23.11 4.87 -27.19
CA CYS A 206 -23.01 5.69 -25.99
C CYS A 206 -21.57 5.73 -25.46
N ASP A 207 -21.18 6.85 -24.84
CA ASP A 207 -19.87 6.94 -24.19
C ASP A 207 -19.78 5.90 -23.06
N PRO A 208 -18.91 4.87 -23.16
CA PRO A 208 -18.78 3.86 -22.11
C PRO A 208 -18.31 4.46 -20.78
N LEU A 209 -17.64 5.62 -20.79
CA LEU A 209 -17.25 6.35 -19.57
C LEU A 209 -18.44 7.11 -18.93
N GLY A 210 -19.59 7.15 -19.59
CA GLY A 210 -20.82 7.80 -19.13
C GLY A 210 -21.44 7.22 -17.85
N ARG A 211 -21.15 5.95 -17.52
CA ARG A 211 -21.70 5.26 -16.34
C ARG A 211 -20.69 4.91 -15.23
N LEU A 212 -19.42 5.28 -15.38
CA LEU A 212 -18.39 5.11 -14.33
C LEU A 212 -17.99 6.43 -13.66
N PRO A 213 -18.90 7.20 -13.03
CA PRO A 213 -18.45 8.24 -12.14
C PRO A 213 -17.72 7.58 -10.97
N SER A 214 -16.40 7.78 -10.90
CA SER A 214 -15.65 7.44 -9.71
C SER A 214 -15.67 8.66 -8.78
N ALA A 215 -16.00 8.47 -7.49
CA ALA A 215 -16.05 9.59 -6.55
C ALA A 215 -14.67 10.27 -6.36
N SER A 216 -13.60 9.55 -6.71
CA SER A 216 -12.23 10.05 -6.70
C SER A 216 -11.76 10.68 -8.02
N GLY A 217 -12.53 10.56 -9.11
CA GLY A 217 -12.17 11.00 -10.45
C GLY A 217 -11.00 10.23 -11.09
N LEU A 218 -10.35 9.29 -10.39
CA LEU A 218 -9.08 8.71 -10.85
C LEU A 218 -9.17 7.82 -12.09
N PHE A 219 -10.39 7.46 -12.50
CA PHE A 219 -10.69 6.69 -13.71
C PHE A 219 -11.17 7.55 -14.89
N GLU A 220 -11.46 8.83 -14.69
CA GLU A 220 -12.08 9.63 -15.74
C GLU A 220 -11.01 10.27 -16.64
N TYR A 221 -11.10 10.00 -17.95
CA TYR A 221 -10.12 10.50 -18.91
C TYR A 221 -10.28 11.98 -19.22
N CYS A 222 -9.27 12.75 -18.84
CA CYS A 222 -9.10 14.15 -19.18
C CYS A 222 -7.76 14.34 -19.93
N ALA A 223 -7.85 14.67 -21.22
CA ALA A 223 -6.69 14.98 -22.06
C ALA A 223 -5.88 16.19 -21.52
N GLU A 224 -6.50 17.06 -20.72
CA GLU A 224 -5.87 18.25 -20.16
C GLU A 224 -5.15 17.99 -18.82
N GLN A 225 -5.41 16.85 -18.16
CA GLN A 225 -4.79 16.45 -16.88
C GLN A 225 -4.26 15.00 -16.93
N PRO A 226 -3.40 14.64 -17.90
CA PRO A 226 -2.91 13.27 -18.08
C PRO A 226 -2.14 12.72 -16.86
N GLU A 227 -1.58 13.59 -16.02
CA GLU A 227 -0.92 13.25 -14.76
C GLU A 227 -1.85 12.63 -13.70
N ARG A 228 -3.17 12.82 -13.82
CA ARG A 228 -4.17 12.25 -12.90
C ARG A 228 -4.62 10.84 -13.27
N MET A 229 -4.04 10.25 -14.31
CA MET A 229 -4.56 9.03 -14.92
C MET A 229 -3.55 7.92 -15.18
N GLY A 230 -4.01 6.68 -14.98
CA GLY A 230 -3.59 5.56 -15.82
C GLY A 230 -4.16 5.78 -17.22
N ARG A 231 -3.34 5.69 -18.27
CA ARG A 231 -3.77 5.85 -19.67
C ARG A 231 -5.06 5.04 -19.95
N CYS A 232 -6.00 5.60 -20.70
CA CYS A 232 -7.16 4.84 -21.20
C CYS A 232 -6.62 3.60 -21.93
N PRO A 233 -7.06 2.38 -21.57
CA PRO A 233 -6.53 1.17 -22.19
C PRO A 233 -7.18 0.91 -23.55
N LEU A 234 -8.24 1.66 -23.92
CA LEU A 234 -8.84 1.61 -25.25
C LEU A 234 -7.88 2.20 -26.28
N ALA A 235 -7.21 1.34 -27.02
CA ALA A 235 -6.19 1.68 -27.98
C ALA A 235 -6.73 1.77 -29.42
N ALA A 236 -7.83 1.06 -29.72
CA ALA A 236 -8.45 1.07 -31.03
C ALA A 236 -9.95 0.73 -30.98
N ILE A 237 -10.70 1.25 -31.95
CA ILE A 237 -12.11 0.95 -32.21
C ILE A 237 -12.23 0.56 -33.68
N PHE A 238 -12.93 -0.52 -33.95
CA PHE A 238 -13.19 -1.05 -35.28
C PHE A 238 -14.69 -1.13 -35.51
N GLY A 239 -15.21 -0.34 -36.44
CA GLY A 239 -16.64 -0.26 -36.71
C GLY A 239 -17.01 1.04 -37.43
N PRO A 240 -18.30 1.22 -37.77
CA PRO A 240 -18.80 2.43 -38.44
C PRO A 240 -18.94 3.64 -37.49
N LEU A 241 -18.37 3.59 -36.28
CA LEU A 241 -18.36 4.72 -35.35
C LEU A 241 -17.52 5.88 -35.91
N GLU A 242 -18.08 7.09 -35.85
CA GLU A 242 -17.39 8.33 -36.21
C GLU A 242 -16.33 8.71 -35.18
N GLY A 243 -15.18 9.22 -35.64
CA GLY A 243 -14.08 9.72 -34.81
C GLY A 243 -14.59 10.57 -33.64
N ARG A 244 -14.39 10.10 -32.41
CA ARG A 244 -14.86 10.77 -31.18
C ARG A 244 -13.78 10.71 -30.12
N THR A 245 -13.60 11.80 -29.40
CA THR A 245 -12.81 11.84 -28.17
C THR A 245 -13.75 11.46 -27.02
N PHE A 246 -13.40 10.43 -26.25
CA PHE A 246 -14.05 10.18 -24.97
C PHE A 246 -13.50 11.20 -23.98
N SER A 247 -14.30 12.19 -23.60
CA SER A 247 -13.93 13.16 -22.59
C SER A 247 -15.09 13.34 -21.62
N ARG A 248 -14.80 13.07 -20.34
CA ARG A 248 -15.76 13.29 -19.26
C ARG A 248 -15.20 14.37 -18.33
N PRO A 249 -16.00 15.39 -17.97
CA PRO A 249 -15.60 16.33 -16.92
C PRO A 249 -15.34 15.56 -15.63
N LEU A 250 -14.11 15.68 -15.12
CA LEU A 250 -13.72 15.08 -13.85
C LEU A 250 -14.66 15.56 -12.74
N ALA A 251 -15.28 14.63 -12.01
CA ALA A 251 -15.98 14.97 -10.79
C ALA A 251 -14.99 15.67 -9.84
N ALA A 252 -15.38 16.83 -9.29
CA ALA A 252 -14.51 17.54 -8.37
C ALA A 252 -14.22 16.64 -7.16
N TRP A 253 -12.93 16.36 -6.90
CA TRP A 253 -12.50 15.65 -5.69
C TRP A 253 -13.00 16.40 -4.45
N ARG A 254 -13.85 15.74 -3.65
CA ARG A 254 -14.48 16.30 -2.45
C ARG A 254 -14.08 15.46 -1.23
N PRO A 255 -12.83 15.58 -0.75
CA PRO A 255 -12.39 14.88 0.44
C PRO A 255 -13.14 15.40 1.67
N LEU A 256 -13.37 14.51 2.65
CA LEU A 256 -13.97 14.90 3.92
C LEU A 256 -12.90 15.58 4.77
N LYS A 257 -13.08 16.86 5.05
CA LYS A 257 -12.16 17.67 5.86
C LYS A 257 -12.74 17.89 7.26
N PRO A 258 -12.39 17.07 8.26
CA PRO A 258 -12.90 17.25 9.61
C PRO A 258 -12.41 18.58 10.18
N ALA A 259 -13.29 19.27 10.92
CA ALA A 259 -12.87 20.40 11.73
C ALA A 259 -11.97 19.88 12.86
N PRO A 260 -10.80 20.48 13.10
CA PRO A 260 -9.83 19.96 14.06
C PRO A 260 -10.39 19.98 15.48
N VAL A 261 -10.22 18.87 16.20
CA VAL A 261 -10.47 18.73 17.64
C VAL A 261 -9.16 18.32 18.34
N PRO A 262 -8.99 18.59 19.65
CA PRO A 262 -7.74 18.31 20.37
C PRO A 262 -7.24 16.86 20.27
N GLU A 263 -8.17 15.91 20.19
CA GLU A 263 -7.91 14.47 20.11
C GLU A 263 -7.54 14.01 18.69
N GLU A 264 -7.68 14.87 17.67
CA GLU A 264 -7.38 14.53 16.28
C GLU A 264 -6.01 15.04 15.85
N LYS A 265 -5.16 14.13 15.39
CA LYS A 265 -3.90 14.44 14.71
C LYS A 265 -4.04 14.22 13.21
N PRO A 266 -4.13 15.29 12.40
CA PRO A 266 -4.15 15.15 10.94
C PRO A 266 -2.76 14.79 10.42
N ALA A 267 -2.70 13.86 9.46
CA ALA A 267 -1.52 13.61 8.66
C ALA A 267 -1.76 14.16 7.25
N PRO A 268 -1.12 15.28 6.86
CA PRO A 268 -1.31 15.85 5.53
C PRO A 268 -0.67 14.93 4.49
N PHE A 269 -1.49 14.24 3.71
CA PHE A 269 -1.04 13.35 2.64
C PHE A 269 -1.62 13.79 1.30
N LYS A 270 -0.88 13.52 0.22
CA LYS A 270 -1.36 13.77 -1.14
C LYS A 270 -1.02 12.60 -2.06
N ILE A 271 -1.92 12.32 -2.99
CA ILE A 271 -1.71 11.39 -4.10
C ILE A 271 -2.14 12.11 -5.39
N GLY A 272 -1.26 12.22 -6.39
CA GLY A 272 -1.56 12.90 -7.66
C GLY A 272 -2.01 14.35 -7.46
N ALA A 273 -1.33 15.07 -6.57
CA ALA A 273 -1.67 16.41 -6.07
C ALA A 273 -3.03 16.54 -5.36
N MET A 274 -3.80 15.46 -5.21
CA MET A 274 -5.06 15.46 -4.46
C MET A 274 -4.79 15.21 -2.99
N GLU A 275 -5.41 16.02 -2.14
CA GLU A 275 -5.33 15.87 -0.67
C GLU A 275 -6.08 14.62 -0.23
N LEU A 276 -5.39 13.75 0.50
CA LEU A 276 -5.94 12.59 1.17
C LEU A 276 -6.03 12.90 2.67
N PRO A 277 -7.24 13.17 3.21
CA PRO A 277 -7.40 13.43 4.63
C PRO A 277 -7.13 12.15 5.41
N MET A 278 -6.07 12.16 6.20
CA MET A 278 -5.75 11.12 7.15
C MET A 278 -5.82 11.69 8.56
N VAL A 279 -6.55 11.04 9.45
CA VAL A 279 -6.75 11.50 10.82
C VAL A 279 -6.53 10.35 11.79
N THR A 280 -5.66 10.57 12.78
CA THR A 280 -5.59 9.73 13.97
C THR A 280 -6.43 10.37 15.08
N TYR A 281 -7.39 9.63 15.63
CA TYR A 281 -8.14 9.99 16.83
C TYR A 281 -7.50 9.30 18.05
N GLU A 282 -6.98 10.09 18.97
CA GLU A 282 -6.24 9.65 20.18
C GLU A 282 -7.07 9.67 21.46
N GLY A 283 -8.39 9.78 21.35
CA GLY A 283 -9.32 9.65 22.47
C GLY A 283 -9.85 8.23 22.67
N GLU A 284 -10.82 8.12 23.58
CA GLU A 284 -11.49 6.85 23.87
C GLU A 284 -12.17 6.25 22.63
N TYR A 285 -12.06 4.93 22.45
CA TYR A 285 -12.56 4.22 21.28
C TYR A 285 -14.02 4.56 20.95
N ARG A 286 -14.90 4.55 21.96
CA ARG A 286 -16.34 4.80 21.77
C ARG A 286 -16.60 6.23 21.28
N ALA A 287 -15.88 7.21 21.82
CA ALA A 287 -15.98 8.60 21.38
C ALA A 287 -15.45 8.76 19.94
N GLY A 288 -14.39 8.03 19.57
CA GLY A 288 -13.88 7.96 18.20
C GLY A 288 -14.89 7.37 17.21
N VAL A 289 -15.62 6.32 17.59
CA VAL A 289 -16.70 5.74 16.77
C VAL A 289 -17.82 6.75 16.54
N GLU A 290 -18.29 7.42 17.59
CA GLU A 290 -19.33 8.45 17.47
C GLU A 290 -18.85 9.65 16.63
N ARG A 291 -17.59 10.04 16.79
CA ARG A 291 -16.96 11.09 16.00
C ARG A 291 -16.95 10.75 14.51
N LEU A 292 -16.50 9.55 14.14
CA LEU A 292 -16.53 9.08 12.76
C LEU A 292 -17.95 9.07 12.20
N ALA A 293 -18.91 8.48 12.94
CA ALA A 293 -20.29 8.43 12.49
C ALA A 293 -20.88 9.85 12.28
N GLY A 294 -20.59 10.78 13.18
CA GLY A 294 -20.97 12.19 13.04
C GLY A 294 -20.34 12.89 11.83
N LEU A 295 -19.06 12.62 11.54
CA LEU A 295 -18.36 13.15 10.37
C LEU A 295 -19.01 12.65 9.06
N LEU A 296 -19.29 11.35 8.98
CA LEU A 296 -19.91 10.76 7.80
C LEU A 296 -21.33 11.32 7.58
N ARG A 297 -22.16 11.38 8.63
CA ARG A 297 -23.51 11.98 8.52
C ARG A 297 -23.46 13.45 8.11
N GLY A 298 -22.56 14.22 8.72
CA GLY A 298 -22.41 15.64 8.42
C GLY A 298 -21.96 15.90 6.98
N HIS A 299 -21.14 15.02 6.40
CA HIS A 299 -20.62 15.17 5.04
C HIS A 299 -21.56 14.60 3.96
N PHE A 300 -22.14 13.43 4.19
CA PHE A 300 -22.94 12.70 3.21
C PHE A 300 -24.45 12.98 3.33
N GLY A 301 -24.91 13.53 4.45
CA GLY A 301 -26.30 13.87 4.72
C GLY A 301 -27.18 12.66 5.04
N GLU A 302 -28.48 12.89 5.16
CA GLU A 302 -29.48 11.87 5.52
C GLU A 302 -29.69 10.80 4.44
N ALA A 303 -29.19 11.03 3.22
CA ALA A 303 -29.22 10.07 2.11
C ALA A 303 -28.14 8.98 2.20
N LEU A 304 -27.25 9.06 3.19
CA LEU A 304 -26.16 8.10 3.41
C LEU A 304 -26.70 6.66 3.56
N PHE A 305 -26.13 5.75 2.78
CA PHE A 305 -26.27 4.30 2.93
C PHE A 305 -24.88 3.71 3.17
N PRO A 306 -24.50 3.43 4.42
CA PRO A 306 -23.17 2.92 4.72
C PRO A 306 -23.10 1.41 4.44
N VAL A 307 -22.08 0.99 3.72
CA VAL A 307 -21.66 -0.42 3.61
C VAL A 307 -20.47 -0.59 4.54
N VAL A 308 -20.70 -1.09 5.75
CA VAL A 308 -19.63 -1.29 6.74
C VAL A 308 -19.08 -2.69 6.57
N ALA A 309 -17.83 -2.79 6.12
CA ALA A 309 -17.16 -4.04 5.84
C ALA A 309 -16.04 -4.32 6.84
N VAL A 310 -15.99 -5.54 7.38
CA VAL A 310 -15.03 -5.91 8.43
C VAL A 310 -14.62 -7.38 8.33
N GLY A 311 -13.35 -7.66 8.61
CA GLY A 311 -12.85 -9.03 8.70
C GLY A 311 -13.19 -9.70 10.03
N GLU A 312 -13.21 -11.03 10.07
CA GLU A 312 -13.60 -11.84 11.24
C GLU A 312 -13.01 -11.38 12.58
N THR A 313 -11.75 -10.99 12.64
CA THR A 313 -11.11 -10.51 13.88
C THR A 313 -11.71 -9.18 14.32
N GLY A 314 -11.94 -8.26 13.38
CA GLY A 314 -12.58 -6.97 13.66
C GLY A 314 -14.07 -7.14 14.01
N ASP A 315 -14.75 -8.11 13.39
CA ASP A 315 -16.14 -8.46 13.70
C ASP A 315 -16.26 -9.02 15.12
N ALA A 316 -15.41 -10.01 15.46
CA ALA A 316 -15.33 -10.60 16.78
C ALA A 316 -15.02 -9.54 17.86
N LEU A 317 -14.18 -8.54 17.56
CA LEU A 317 -13.88 -7.43 18.47
C LEU A 317 -14.93 -6.30 18.43
N GLY A 318 -15.89 -6.34 17.51
CA GLY A 318 -17.02 -5.39 17.42
C GLY A 318 -16.74 -4.11 16.66
N TYR A 319 -15.60 -4.00 16.00
CA TYR A 319 -15.17 -2.77 15.34
C TYR A 319 -16.12 -2.33 14.22
N GLY A 320 -16.51 -3.26 13.37
CA GLY A 320 -17.52 -3.00 12.35
C GLY A 320 -18.89 -2.73 12.98
N SER A 321 -19.34 -3.62 13.88
CA SER A 321 -20.69 -3.55 14.45
C SER A 321 -20.94 -2.25 15.21
N ASP A 322 -19.95 -1.76 15.95
CA ASP A 322 -20.07 -0.51 16.73
C ASP A 322 -20.19 0.71 15.81
N ILE A 323 -19.44 0.76 14.70
CA ILE A 323 -19.53 1.81 13.67
C ILE A 323 -20.87 1.75 12.95
N HIS A 324 -21.30 0.55 12.54
CA HIS A 324 -22.59 0.34 11.89
C HIS A 324 -23.76 0.77 12.80
N ALA A 325 -23.71 0.38 14.08
CA ALA A 325 -24.71 0.78 15.06
C ALA A 325 -24.71 2.29 15.34
N ALA A 326 -23.54 2.94 15.37
CA ALA A 326 -23.44 4.40 15.55
C ALA A 326 -24.01 5.20 14.36
N LEU A 327 -23.84 4.69 13.14
CA LEU A 327 -24.47 5.24 11.95
C LEU A 327 -25.99 5.01 11.95
N GLY A 328 -26.44 3.80 12.31
CA GLY A 328 -27.86 3.46 12.42
C GLY A 328 -28.61 4.28 13.47
N ARG A 329 -28.01 4.50 14.67
CA ARG A 329 -28.56 5.43 15.69
C ARG A 329 -28.73 6.85 15.17
N GLY A 330 -27.94 7.25 14.17
CA GLY A 330 -28.05 8.54 13.49
C GLY A 330 -29.01 8.54 12.28
N GLY A 331 -29.83 7.50 12.10
CA GLY A 331 -30.82 7.41 11.03
C GLY A 331 -30.29 6.91 9.68
N CYS A 332 -29.05 6.43 9.62
CA CYS A 332 -28.46 5.90 8.39
C CYS A 332 -28.55 4.37 8.36
N GLU A 333 -29.63 3.85 7.79
CA GLU A 333 -29.72 2.42 7.47
C GLU A 333 -28.70 2.04 6.39
N GLY A 334 -28.09 0.87 6.55
CA GLY A 334 -26.97 0.42 5.73
C GLY A 334 -26.87 -1.09 5.63
N TYR A 335 -25.74 -1.55 5.09
CA TYR A 335 -25.41 -2.96 4.94
C TYR A 335 -24.17 -3.29 5.76
N TYR A 336 -24.25 -4.37 6.54
CA TYR A 336 -23.12 -4.89 7.33
C TYR A 336 -22.53 -6.10 6.63
N PHE A 337 -21.23 -6.05 6.32
CA PHE A 337 -20.53 -7.10 5.58
C PHE A 337 -19.35 -7.65 6.39
N ALA A 338 -19.55 -8.78 7.05
CA ALA A 338 -18.48 -9.53 7.70
C ALA A 338 -17.89 -10.57 6.71
N HIS A 339 -16.57 -10.73 6.71
CA HIS A 339 -15.88 -11.67 5.81
C HIS A 339 -14.68 -12.35 6.50
N ALA A 340 -14.24 -13.49 5.96
CA ALA A 340 -13.02 -14.17 6.42
C ALA A 340 -11.76 -13.32 6.13
N SER A 341 -10.77 -13.36 7.02
CA SER A 341 -9.55 -12.54 6.89
C SER A 341 -8.41 -13.30 6.22
N GLY A 342 -7.51 -12.56 5.58
CA GLY A 342 -6.27 -13.12 5.02
C GLY A 342 -6.19 -12.98 3.50
N GLU A 343 -4.96 -13.05 2.97
CA GLU A 343 -4.67 -12.80 1.56
C GLU A 343 -5.31 -13.85 0.62
N SER A 344 -5.52 -15.09 1.10
CA SER A 344 -6.22 -16.15 0.36
C SER A 344 -7.72 -15.87 0.17
N PHE A 345 -8.31 -15.05 1.04
CA PHE A 345 -9.70 -14.59 0.91
C PHE A 345 -9.82 -13.28 0.13
N LYS A 346 -8.70 -12.63 -0.22
CA LYS A 346 -8.67 -11.39 -1.00
C LYS A 346 -8.96 -11.66 -2.48
N ARG A 347 -10.12 -12.20 -2.78
CA ARG A 347 -10.54 -12.66 -4.10
C ARG A 347 -11.99 -12.28 -4.38
N PRO A 348 -12.39 -12.17 -5.66
CA PRO A 348 -13.68 -11.61 -6.01
C PRO A 348 -14.90 -12.33 -5.44
N ASP A 349 -14.89 -13.66 -5.38
CA ASP A 349 -16.00 -14.47 -4.85
C ASP A 349 -16.23 -14.26 -3.34
N ALA A 350 -15.17 -13.95 -2.59
CA ALA A 350 -15.26 -13.71 -1.15
C ALA A 350 -15.79 -12.30 -0.80
N TYR A 351 -15.47 -11.30 -1.62
CA TYR A 351 -15.79 -9.88 -1.34
C TYR A 351 -16.87 -9.29 -2.26
N GLY A 352 -17.08 -9.85 -3.44
CA GLY A 352 -18.09 -9.47 -4.42
C GLY A 352 -19.35 -10.33 -4.33
N ARG A 353 -19.77 -10.67 -3.11
CA ARG A 353 -20.94 -11.52 -2.85
C ARG A 353 -22.20 -10.94 -3.52
N PRO A 354 -23.03 -11.75 -4.20
CA PRO A 354 -24.23 -11.26 -4.90
C PRO A 354 -25.15 -10.43 -4.00
N GLU A 355 -25.29 -10.81 -2.73
CA GLU A 355 -26.15 -10.11 -1.77
C GLU A 355 -25.66 -8.68 -1.47
N LEU A 356 -24.35 -8.51 -1.33
CA LEU A 356 -23.73 -7.20 -1.13
C LEU A 356 -23.91 -6.30 -2.36
N LEU A 357 -23.63 -6.84 -3.55
CA LEU A 357 -23.77 -6.10 -4.80
C LEU A 357 -25.23 -5.72 -5.07
N ALA A 358 -26.17 -6.62 -4.77
CA ALA A 358 -27.60 -6.36 -4.86
C ALA A 358 -28.05 -5.25 -3.89
N ALA A 359 -27.54 -5.24 -2.65
CA ALA A 359 -27.83 -4.19 -1.68
C ALA A 359 -27.32 -2.81 -2.14
N ILE A 360 -26.09 -2.74 -2.66
CA ILE A 360 -25.52 -1.52 -3.23
C ILE A 360 -26.36 -1.01 -4.41
N ALA A 361 -26.71 -1.91 -5.34
CA ALA A 361 -27.52 -1.56 -6.50
C ALA A 361 -28.93 -1.07 -6.10
N ALA A 362 -29.56 -1.71 -5.12
CA ALA A 362 -30.86 -1.30 -4.60
C ALA A 362 -30.81 0.09 -3.95
N ALA A 363 -29.81 0.35 -3.11
CA ALA A 363 -29.63 1.65 -2.47
C ALA A 363 -29.43 2.77 -3.50
N LYS A 364 -28.62 2.53 -4.54
CA LYS A 364 -28.43 3.49 -5.64
C LYS A 364 -29.72 3.77 -6.41
N ARG A 365 -30.51 2.74 -6.72
CA ARG A 365 -31.83 2.90 -7.38
C ARG A 365 -32.81 3.70 -6.53
N ALA A 366 -32.71 3.60 -5.20
CA ALA A 366 -33.49 4.40 -4.27
C ALA A 366 -32.97 5.85 -4.08
N GLY A 367 -31.97 6.28 -4.86
CA GLY A 367 -31.38 7.61 -4.77
C GLY A 367 -30.51 7.82 -3.51
N ARG A 368 -30.12 6.74 -2.82
CA ARG A 368 -29.24 6.82 -1.65
C ARG A 368 -27.79 6.98 -2.08
N ARG A 369 -27.01 7.67 -1.26
CA ARG A 369 -25.56 7.84 -1.45
C ARG A 369 -24.83 6.70 -0.74
N VAL A 370 -24.37 5.72 -1.51
CA VAL A 370 -23.64 4.55 -0.98
C VAL A 370 -22.22 4.95 -0.61
N VAL A 371 -21.83 4.67 0.63
CA VAL A 371 -20.48 4.89 1.15
C VAL A 371 -19.93 3.59 1.72
N VAL A 372 -18.87 3.07 1.12
CA VAL A 372 -18.14 1.90 1.61
C VAL A 372 -17.20 2.33 2.72
N VAL A 373 -17.38 1.76 3.92
CA VAL A 373 -16.56 1.99 5.11
C VAL A 373 -15.79 0.71 5.42
N ALA A 374 -14.51 0.66 5.04
CA ALA A 374 -13.66 -0.51 5.24
C ALA A 374 -12.96 -0.45 6.60
N VAL A 375 -13.43 -1.26 7.55
CA VAL A 375 -12.90 -1.37 8.90
C VAL A 375 -11.99 -2.58 8.99
N GLY A 376 -10.67 -2.41 9.04
CA GLY A 376 -9.78 -3.57 9.07
C GLY A 376 -8.32 -3.31 8.71
N GLY A 377 -7.62 -4.39 8.36
CA GLY A 377 -6.28 -4.34 7.77
C GLY A 377 -6.28 -4.10 6.25
N GLY A 378 -5.09 -4.07 5.65
CA GLY A 378 -4.90 -3.71 4.24
C GLY A 378 -5.55 -4.67 3.23
N VAL A 379 -5.85 -5.91 3.64
CA VAL A 379 -6.63 -6.85 2.82
C VAL A 379 -8.06 -6.33 2.61
N ASN A 380 -8.74 -5.96 3.69
CA ASN A 380 -10.11 -5.43 3.64
C ASN A 380 -10.15 -4.08 2.90
N GLY A 381 -9.23 -3.15 3.21
CA GLY A 381 -9.14 -1.85 2.54
C GLY A 381 -8.95 -1.98 1.02
N ASN A 382 -8.06 -2.87 0.58
CA ASN A 382 -7.84 -3.13 -0.84
C ASN A 382 -9.06 -3.73 -1.54
N ALA A 383 -9.65 -4.77 -0.96
CA ALA A 383 -10.79 -5.46 -1.54
C ALA A 383 -12.03 -4.57 -1.60
N MET A 384 -12.38 -3.91 -0.50
CA MET A 384 -13.56 -3.05 -0.43
C MET A 384 -13.37 -1.73 -1.17
N GLY A 385 -12.16 -1.20 -1.25
CA GLY A 385 -11.85 -0.07 -2.14
C GLY A 385 -12.02 -0.44 -3.61
N MET A 386 -11.74 -1.69 -3.98
CA MET A 386 -11.97 -2.21 -5.32
C MET A 386 -13.50 -2.33 -5.58
N ILE A 387 -14.28 -2.88 -4.63
CA ILE A 387 -15.75 -2.90 -4.71
C ILE A 387 -16.31 -1.47 -4.82
N ALA A 388 -15.81 -0.52 -4.03
CA ALA A 388 -16.23 0.88 -4.10
C ALA A 388 -15.93 1.52 -5.47
N ALA A 389 -14.76 1.21 -6.04
CA ALA A 389 -14.36 1.69 -7.36
C ALA A 389 -15.28 1.16 -8.47
N LEU A 390 -15.54 -0.15 -8.51
CA LEU A 390 -16.40 -0.77 -9.52
C LEU A 390 -17.86 -0.33 -9.40
N THR A 391 -18.33 -0.18 -8.15
CA THR A 391 -19.70 0.24 -7.89
C THR A 391 -19.88 1.74 -8.04
N GLY A 392 -18.82 2.54 -8.13
CA GLY A 392 -18.89 4.01 -8.11
C GLY A 392 -19.47 4.52 -6.79
N ALA A 393 -19.10 3.91 -5.66
CA ALA A 393 -19.49 4.32 -4.31
C ALA A 393 -18.40 5.21 -3.69
N ASP A 394 -18.77 6.13 -2.79
CA ASP A 394 -17.77 6.83 -1.99
C ASP A 394 -17.05 5.82 -1.07
N PHE A 395 -15.81 6.11 -0.68
CA PHE A 395 -14.97 5.17 0.05
C PHE A 395 -14.28 5.83 1.25
N VAL A 396 -14.26 5.14 2.39
CA VAL A 396 -13.65 5.56 3.66
C VAL A 396 -12.89 4.39 4.25
N GLU A 397 -11.66 4.63 4.69
CA GLU A 397 -10.83 3.61 5.35
C GLU A 397 -10.76 3.86 6.85
N VAL A 398 -10.99 2.80 7.62
CA VAL A 398 -10.90 2.79 9.09
C VAL A 398 -9.87 1.71 9.46
N PRO A 399 -8.56 2.03 9.41
CA PRO A 399 -7.52 1.04 9.61
C PRO A 399 -7.50 0.55 11.06
N THR A 400 -7.43 -0.77 11.23
CA THR A 400 -7.34 -1.43 12.55
C THR A 400 -5.99 -2.09 12.80
N THR A 401 -5.06 -1.97 11.85
CA THR A 401 -3.68 -2.48 11.95
C THR A 401 -2.70 -1.37 11.63
N LEU A 402 -1.56 -1.33 12.31
CA LEU A 402 -0.52 -0.34 12.06
C LEU A 402 -0.02 -0.36 10.61
N MET A 403 0.22 -1.56 10.07
CA MET A 403 0.68 -1.73 8.69
C MET A 403 -0.34 -1.21 7.65
N HIS A 404 -1.65 -1.38 7.90
CA HIS A 404 -2.64 -0.77 7.02
C HIS A 404 -2.54 0.75 7.05
N TYR A 405 -2.45 1.36 8.24
CA TYR A 405 -2.46 2.80 8.39
C TYR A 405 -1.21 3.50 7.85
N ASN A 406 -0.02 2.92 8.06
CA ASN A 406 1.22 3.54 7.64
C ASN A 406 1.57 3.26 6.16
N ASP A 407 1.12 2.13 5.61
CA ASP A 407 1.53 1.65 4.29
C ASP A 407 0.36 1.55 3.29
N ALA A 408 -0.65 0.72 3.54
CA ALA A 408 -1.67 0.45 2.52
C ALA A 408 -2.67 1.61 2.32
N THR A 409 -3.03 2.37 3.36
CA THR A 409 -3.89 3.57 3.20
C THR A 409 -3.18 4.73 2.51
N THR A 410 -1.84 4.71 2.46
CA THR A 410 -1.06 5.72 1.74
C THR A 410 -0.93 5.41 0.25
N SER A 411 -1.58 4.36 -0.28
CA SER A 411 -1.62 4.05 -1.71
C SER A 411 -3.04 4.15 -2.26
N ALA A 412 -3.16 4.57 -3.53
CA ALA A 412 -4.41 4.49 -4.26
C ALA A 412 -4.68 3.06 -4.78
N LYS A 413 -3.70 2.15 -4.77
CA LYS A 413 -3.88 0.78 -5.28
C LYS A 413 -4.96 0.05 -4.49
N LYS A 414 -5.98 -0.46 -5.17
CA LYS A 414 -7.03 -1.33 -4.63
C LYS A 414 -7.16 -2.54 -5.54
N ALA A 415 -7.03 -3.74 -4.97
CA ALA A 415 -6.88 -4.95 -5.78
C ALA A 415 -7.39 -6.21 -5.10
N PHE A 416 -7.69 -7.21 -5.92
CA PHE A 416 -7.82 -8.61 -5.59
C PHE A 416 -6.61 -9.42 -6.04
N SER A 417 -6.40 -10.52 -5.36
CA SER A 417 -5.40 -11.55 -5.65
C SER A 417 -6.06 -12.69 -6.44
N LEU A 418 -5.27 -13.35 -7.29
CA LEU A 418 -5.72 -14.56 -7.99
C LEU A 418 -5.46 -15.75 -7.08
N VAL A 419 -6.54 -16.39 -6.64
CA VAL A 419 -6.51 -17.54 -5.74
C VAL A 419 -7.24 -18.70 -6.40
N VAL A 420 -6.58 -19.85 -6.51
CA VAL A 420 -7.16 -21.09 -7.08
C VAL A 420 -6.94 -22.21 -6.08
N ASN A 421 -8.02 -22.93 -5.72
CA ASN A 421 -7.97 -24.02 -4.73
C ASN A 421 -7.29 -23.62 -3.41
N GLY A 422 -7.55 -22.40 -2.93
CA GLY A 422 -6.94 -21.85 -1.71
C GLY A 422 -5.48 -21.40 -1.86
N GLN A 423 -4.86 -21.57 -3.04
CA GLN A 423 -3.49 -21.14 -3.31
C GLN A 423 -3.47 -19.78 -4.00
N ILE A 424 -2.70 -18.83 -3.43
CA ILE A 424 -2.44 -17.53 -4.04
C ILE A 424 -1.47 -17.73 -5.20
N LEU A 425 -1.98 -17.66 -6.44
CA LEU A 425 -1.16 -17.75 -7.65
C LEU A 425 -0.49 -16.40 -7.95
N SER A 426 -1.15 -15.29 -7.63
CA SER A 426 -0.61 -13.95 -7.82
C SER A 426 -1.30 -12.96 -6.89
N LYS A 427 -0.53 -12.19 -6.12
CA LYS A 427 -1.05 -11.15 -5.22
C LYS A 427 -1.40 -9.87 -5.99
N ASN A 428 -2.47 -9.19 -5.61
CA ASN A 428 -2.85 -7.85 -6.10
C ASN A 428 -2.96 -7.72 -7.63
N ILE A 429 -3.26 -8.81 -8.33
CA ILE A 429 -3.16 -8.87 -9.79
C ILE A 429 -4.39 -8.28 -10.50
N LEU A 430 -5.54 -8.18 -9.83
CA LEU A 430 -6.80 -7.65 -10.34
C LEU A 430 -7.15 -6.36 -9.60
N GLY A 431 -6.75 -5.20 -10.12
CA GLY A 431 -6.90 -3.96 -9.36
C GLY A 431 -7.12 -2.71 -10.16
N THR A 432 -7.21 -1.61 -9.42
CA THR A 432 -7.34 -0.26 -9.90
C THR A 432 -6.73 0.74 -8.91
N PHE A 433 -6.74 2.03 -9.25
CA PHE A 433 -6.38 3.12 -8.37
C PHE A 433 -7.63 3.89 -7.92
N TYR A 434 -7.90 3.92 -6.61
CA TYR A 434 -9.07 4.55 -6.03
C TYR A 434 -8.77 5.17 -4.66
N LEU A 435 -9.04 6.46 -4.50
CA LEU A 435 -8.78 7.19 -3.26
C LEU A 435 -9.99 7.17 -2.31
N PRO A 436 -9.77 6.97 -0.99
CA PRO A 436 -10.81 7.21 0.01
C PRO A 436 -10.97 8.70 0.28
N GLN A 437 -12.18 9.13 0.62
CA GLN A 437 -12.48 10.51 1.01
C GLN A 437 -11.95 10.85 2.41
N LEU A 438 -11.70 9.83 3.23
CA LEU A 438 -11.16 9.94 4.57
C LEU A 438 -10.48 8.62 4.94
N VAL A 439 -9.31 8.73 5.57
CA VAL A 439 -8.72 7.66 6.38
C VAL A 439 -8.84 8.08 7.85
N PHE A 440 -9.58 7.32 8.64
CA PHE A 440 -9.85 7.64 10.06
C PHE A 440 -9.39 6.52 10.98
N CYS A 441 -8.29 6.72 11.67
CA CYS A 441 -7.65 5.76 12.56
C CYS A 441 -8.02 6.06 14.02
N ILE A 442 -8.70 5.14 14.71
CA ILE A 442 -8.94 5.26 16.15
C ILE A 442 -7.81 4.54 16.88
N SER A 443 -6.90 5.25 17.55
CA SER A 443 -5.65 4.67 18.05
C SER A 443 -5.84 3.50 19.02
N GLU A 444 -6.91 3.51 19.82
CA GLU A 444 -7.20 2.44 20.78
C GLU A 444 -7.50 1.08 20.15
N VAL A 445 -7.77 1.01 18.85
CA VAL A 445 -7.85 -0.30 18.15
C VAL A 445 -6.50 -1.03 18.20
N PHE A 446 -5.39 -0.30 18.32
CA PHE A 446 -4.05 -0.89 18.38
C PHE A 446 -3.77 -1.62 19.70
N LEU A 447 -4.59 -1.38 20.73
CA LEU A 447 -4.49 -2.05 22.03
C LEU A 447 -4.96 -3.52 21.99
N THR A 448 -5.54 -3.97 20.87
CA THR A 448 -5.94 -5.38 20.68
C THR A 448 -5.13 -6.07 19.57
N LEU A 449 -4.04 -5.46 19.09
CA LEU A 449 -3.18 -6.11 18.10
C LEU A 449 -2.50 -7.37 18.65
N SER A 450 -2.05 -8.24 17.76
CA SER A 450 -1.03 -9.23 18.15
C SER A 450 0.34 -8.56 18.19
N SER A 451 1.25 -9.09 19.01
CA SER A 451 2.65 -8.63 19.01
C SER A 451 3.27 -8.78 17.61
N CYS A 452 2.93 -9.83 16.86
CA CYS A 452 3.37 -10.03 15.48
C CYS A 452 2.94 -8.86 14.59
N SER A 453 1.73 -8.33 14.76
CA SER A 453 1.24 -7.21 13.94
C SER A 453 1.97 -5.90 14.22
N VAL A 454 2.48 -5.69 15.45
CA VAL A 454 3.32 -4.52 15.77
C VAL A 454 4.73 -4.70 15.20
N HIS A 455 5.34 -5.88 15.34
CA HIS A 455 6.65 -6.17 14.75
C HIS A 455 6.62 -6.11 13.22
N ALA A 456 5.52 -6.53 12.58
CA ALA A 456 5.35 -6.39 11.13
C ALA A 456 5.41 -4.91 10.69
N ALA A 457 4.74 -4.01 11.41
CA ALA A 457 4.79 -2.58 11.12
C ALA A 457 6.20 -2.01 11.33
N VAL A 458 6.92 -2.49 12.35
CA VAL A 458 8.31 -2.11 12.61
C VAL A 458 9.25 -2.64 11.53
N GLY A 459 9.04 -3.83 10.99
CA GLY A 459 9.88 -4.36 9.90
C GLY A 459 9.80 -3.50 8.63
N GLU A 460 8.60 -3.07 8.25
CA GLU A 460 8.40 -2.10 7.15
C GLU A 460 9.00 -0.72 7.46
N ALA A 461 8.89 -0.29 8.71
CA ALA A 461 9.56 0.94 9.15
C ALA A 461 11.08 0.79 9.04
N ALA A 462 11.66 -0.31 9.51
CA ALA A 462 13.10 -0.57 9.48
C ALA A 462 13.65 -0.59 8.06
N LYS A 463 12.94 -1.22 7.11
CA LYS A 463 13.24 -1.10 5.68
C LYS A 463 13.34 0.36 5.26
N THR A 464 12.32 1.15 5.58
CA THR A 464 12.25 2.56 5.21
C THR A 464 13.38 3.38 5.87
N MET A 465 13.68 3.09 7.14
CA MET A 465 14.79 3.70 7.88
C MET A 465 16.14 3.36 7.25
N SER A 466 16.38 2.11 6.87
CA SER A 466 17.61 1.66 6.22
C SER A 466 17.79 2.28 4.84
N MET A 467 16.69 2.44 4.09
CA MET A 467 16.70 3.00 2.74
C MET A 467 16.93 4.51 2.73
N LEU A 468 16.42 5.25 3.72
CA LEU A 468 16.38 6.72 3.71
C LEU A 468 17.30 7.39 4.74
N GLY A 469 17.65 6.68 5.81
CA GLY A 469 18.59 7.11 6.83
C GLY A 469 18.21 8.41 7.54
N LYS A 470 19.19 9.28 7.85
CA LYS A 470 19.00 10.50 8.64
C LYS A 470 18.82 11.75 7.75
N ALA A 471 17.64 11.88 7.15
CA ALA A 471 17.31 12.98 6.23
C ALA A 471 17.22 14.37 6.92
N SER A 472 17.37 14.44 8.24
CA SER A 472 17.52 15.69 9.00
C SER A 472 18.93 16.31 8.88
N SER A 473 19.93 15.59 8.37
CA SER A 473 21.30 16.09 8.12
C SER A 473 21.49 16.57 6.68
N ALA A 474 22.49 17.42 6.40
CA ALA A 474 22.75 17.90 5.03
C ALA A 474 23.12 16.75 4.06
N ALA A 475 23.98 15.84 4.52
CA ALA A 475 24.37 14.68 3.73
C ALA A 475 23.21 13.68 3.56
N GLY A 476 22.36 13.52 4.58
CA GLY A 476 21.12 12.74 4.48
C GLY A 476 20.10 13.36 3.54
N GLN A 477 19.96 14.70 3.51
CA GLN A 477 19.12 15.38 2.51
C GLN A 477 19.64 15.16 1.10
N GLN A 478 20.96 15.12 0.91
CA GLN A 478 21.56 14.81 -0.38
C GLN A 478 21.33 13.35 -0.79
N ASP A 479 21.51 12.40 0.13
CA ASP A 479 21.22 10.98 -0.08
C ASP A 479 19.74 10.78 -0.44
N PHE A 480 18.85 11.39 0.33
CA PHE A 480 17.42 11.39 0.10
C PHE A 480 17.05 12.07 -1.24
N HIS A 481 17.70 13.19 -1.60
CA HIS A 481 17.55 13.79 -2.93
C HIS A 481 18.07 12.88 -4.04
N ASN A 482 19.17 12.15 -3.82
CA ASN A 482 19.73 11.24 -4.82
C ASN A 482 18.77 10.09 -5.12
N ILE A 483 18.12 9.55 -4.09
CA ILE A 483 17.19 8.43 -4.23
C ILE A 483 15.83 8.93 -4.75
N LEU A 484 15.28 9.98 -4.16
CA LEU A 484 13.89 10.38 -4.35
C LEU A 484 13.71 11.59 -5.29
N GLY A 485 14.77 12.36 -5.52
CA GLY A 485 14.78 13.58 -6.36
C GLY A 485 14.26 14.84 -5.68
N ALA A 486 13.95 14.79 -4.38
CA ALA A 486 13.48 15.90 -3.57
C ALA A 486 13.93 15.70 -2.11
N ALA A 487 14.04 16.78 -1.33
CA ALA A 487 14.40 16.74 0.09
C ALA A 487 13.38 17.45 1.01
N GLU A 488 12.35 18.06 0.43
CA GLU A 488 11.35 18.89 1.12
C GLU A 488 10.42 18.11 2.07
N PHE A 489 10.30 16.78 1.90
CA PHE A 489 9.58 15.93 2.86
C PHE A 489 10.47 14.83 3.46
N ALA A 490 11.75 15.16 3.66
CA ALA A 490 12.69 14.34 4.45
C ALA A 490 12.05 13.91 5.78
N SER A 491 11.85 12.61 5.95
CA SER A 491 11.42 12.01 7.21
C SER A 491 12.60 11.92 8.18
N ASP A 492 12.35 12.20 9.45
CA ASP A 492 13.35 12.11 10.51
C ASP A 492 13.17 10.80 11.28
N PHE A 493 13.66 9.71 10.69
CA PHE A 493 13.53 8.38 11.26
C PHE A 493 14.20 8.20 12.62
N THR A 494 15.11 9.10 13.00
CA THR A 494 15.68 9.09 14.34
C THR A 494 14.62 9.31 15.43
N ARG A 495 13.47 9.93 15.10
CA ARG A 495 12.30 9.99 15.98
C ARG A 495 11.75 8.61 16.35
N VAL A 496 11.75 7.65 15.43
CA VAL A 496 11.22 6.29 15.68
C VAL A 496 12.15 5.54 16.64
N ILE A 497 13.46 5.64 16.45
CA ILE A 497 14.50 5.04 17.33
C ILE A 497 14.30 5.48 18.80
N HIS A 498 14.06 6.77 19.04
CA HIS A 498 13.86 7.32 20.39
C HIS A 498 12.56 6.87 21.07
N THR A 499 11.67 6.20 20.34
CA THR A 499 10.40 5.69 20.88
C THR A 499 10.40 4.19 21.18
N VAL A 500 11.57 3.52 21.12
CA VAL A 500 11.69 2.09 21.46
C VAL A 500 11.09 1.73 22.83
N PRO A 501 11.15 2.56 23.91
CA PRO A 501 10.51 2.20 25.17
C PRO A 501 8.97 2.11 25.03
N GLY A 502 8.37 2.98 24.23
CA GLY A 502 6.94 2.94 23.92
C GLY A 502 6.53 1.68 23.15
N PHE A 503 7.36 1.25 22.20
CA PHE A 503 7.19 -0.03 21.51
C PHE A 503 7.23 -1.21 22.48
N GLU A 504 8.26 -1.28 23.33
CA GLU A 504 8.42 -2.39 24.27
C GLU A 504 7.25 -2.48 25.26
N ARG A 505 6.79 -1.33 25.77
CA ARG A 505 5.59 -1.27 26.62
C ARG A 505 4.34 -1.75 25.91
N LEU A 506 4.16 -1.38 24.64
CA LEU A 506 3.02 -1.86 23.86
C LEU A 506 3.09 -3.37 23.70
N ILE A 507 4.25 -3.95 23.38
CA ILE A 507 4.42 -5.40 23.28
C ILE A 507 4.08 -6.11 24.60
N LEU A 508 4.58 -5.60 25.73
CA LEU A 508 4.26 -6.16 27.05
C LEU A 508 2.77 -6.07 27.35
N PHE A 509 2.15 -4.91 27.13
CA PHE A 509 0.71 -4.71 27.31
C PHE A 509 -0.12 -5.71 26.47
N LEU A 510 0.23 -5.90 25.20
CA LEU A 510 -0.47 -6.84 24.32
C LEU A 510 -0.32 -8.31 24.78
N ARG A 511 0.85 -8.68 25.32
CA ARG A 511 1.08 -10.02 25.88
C ARG A 511 0.30 -10.23 27.18
N GLU A 512 0.31 -9.25 28.08
CA GLU A 512 -0.41 -9.29 29.36
C GLU A 512 -1.93 -9.35 29.16
N THR A 513 -2.45 -8.62 28.17
CA THR A 513 -3.88 -8.53 27.88
C THR A 513 -4.38 -9.57 26.87
N GLY A 514 -3.49 -10.42 26.34
CA GLY A 514 -3.84 -11.41 25.32
C GLY A 514 -5.01 -12.32 25.69
N ARG A 515 -5.11 -12.74 26.96
CA ARG A 515 -6.25 -13.54 27.45
C ARG A 515 -7.58 -12.79 27.41
N LEU A 516 -7.58 -11.49 27.73
CA LEU A 516 -8.78 -10.66 27.63
C LEU A 516 -9.20 -10.46 26.18
N LYS A 517 -8.23 -10.27 25.27
CA LYS A 517 -8.51 -10.23 23.84
C LYS A 517 -9.17 -11.54 23.37
N GLU A 518 -8.60 -12.69 23.71
CA GLU A 518 -9.17 -13.99 23.31
C GLU A 518 -10.56 -14.23 23.89
N GLN A 519 -10.82 -13.83 25.14
CA GLN A 519 -12.17 -13.85 25.73
C GLN A 519 -13.15 -13.00 24.93
N ALA A 520 -12.77 -11.76 24.58
CA ALA A 520 -13.61 -10.88 23.78
C ALA A 520 -13.87 -11.46 22.38
N MET A 521 -12.84 -12.04 21.75
CA MET A 521 -12.98 -12.68 20.44
C MET A 521 -13.86 -13.93 20.51
N ALA A 522 -13.75 -14.75 21.55
CA ALA A 522 -14.60 -15.91 21.75
C ALA A 522 -16.08 -15.52 21.91
N ALA A 523 -16.37 -14.53 22.77
CA ALA A 523 -17.72 -13.98 22.93
C ALA A 523 -18.24 -13.38 21.61
N GLY A 524 -17.37 -12.70 20.84
CA GLY A 524 -17.71 -12.16 19.52
C GLY A 524 -18.02 -13.21 18.46
N ARG A 525 -17.25 -14.32 18.42
CA ARG A 525 -17.54 -15.45 17.52
C ARG A 525 -18.86 -16.13 17.88
N ALA A 526 -19.08 -16.39 19.17
CA ALA A 526 -20.35 -16.94 19.65
C ALA A 526 -21.53 -16.00 19.34
N LEU A 527 -21.33 -14.68 19.47
CA LEU A 527 -22.33 -13.67 19.09
C LEU A 527 -22.68 -13.74 17.61
N HIS A 528 -21.68 -13.90 16.74
CA HIS A 528 -21.88 -14.03 15.31
C HIS A 528 -22.78 -15.25 14.98
N GLU A 529 -22.57 -16.37 15.66
CA GLU A 529 -23.38 -17.59 15.51
C GLU A 529 -24.79 -17.42 16.09
N ALA A 530 -24.92 -16.77 17.25
CA ALA A 530 -26.19 -16.62 17.96
C ALA A 530 -27.14 -15.57 17.35
N GLY A 531 -26.63 -14.62 16.56
CA GLY A 531 -27.41 -13.56 15.91
C GLY A 531 -28.16 -12.64 16.89
N ALA A 532 -29.29 -12.08 16.45
CA ALA A 532 -30.12 -11.14 17.23
C ALA A 532 -31.03 -11.82 18.29
N SER A 533 -30.52 -12.84 18.97
CA SER A 533 -31.23 -13.58 20.03
C SER A 533 -30.99 -12.97 21.42
N ALA A 534 -31.74 -13.42 22.44
CA ALA A 534 -31.50 -13.01 23.82
C ALA A 534 -30.10 -13.43 24.31
N GLU A 535 -29.63 -14.60 23.85
CA GLU A 535 -28.26 -15.08 24.05
C GLU A 535 -27.25 -14.16 23.36
N GLY A 536 -27.52 -13.75 22.13
CA GLY A 536 -26.71 -12.74 21.43
C GLY A 536 -26.60 -11.42 22.21
N GLY A 537 -27.69 -10.91 22.78
CA GLY A 537 -27.64 -9.71 23.63
C GLY A 537 -26.74 -9.86 24.87
N ALA A 538 -26.72 -11.05 25.48
CA ALA A 538 -25.83 -11.36 26.61
C ALA A 538 -24.36 -11.42 26.17
N LEU A 539 -24.06 -12.09 25.04
CA LEU A 539 -22.72 -12.21 24.48
C LEU A 539 -22.15 -10.86 24.02
N GLU A 540 -22.98 -9.98 23.45
CA GLU A 540 -22.59 -8.61 23.09
C GLU A 540 -22.20 -7.81 24.34
N THR A 541 -22.96 -7.97 25.44
CA THR A 541 -22.69 -7.33 26.72
C THR A 541 -21.37 -7.84 27.32
N GLU A 542 -21.19 -9.16 27.36
CA GLU A 542 -19.95 -9.80 27.82
C GLU A 542 -18.74 -9.29 27.05
N ARG A 543 -18.79 -9.33 25.71
CA ARG A 543 -17.73 -8.82 24.84
C ARG A 543 -17.37 -7.37 25.17
N ARG A 544 -18.38 -6.51 25.32
CA ARG A 544 -18.19 -5.08 25.64
C ARG A 544 -17.53 -4.89 27.00
N GLU A 545 -17.95 -5.64 28.01
CA GLU A 545 -17.35 -5.60 29.35
C GLU A 545 -15.89 -6.06 29.35
N VAL A 546 -15.59 -7.16 28.65
CA VAL A 546 -14.21 -7.67 28.51
C VAL A 546 -13.32 -6.62 27.83
N LEU A 547 -13.77 -6.02 26.74
CA LEU A 547 -13.01 -4.97 26.03
C LEU A 547 -12.88 -3.69 26.86
N ALA A 548 -13.89 -3.34 27.67
CA ALA A 548 -13.80 -2.22 28.60
C ALA A 548 -12.76 -2.48 29.70
N ARG A 549 -12.68 -3.71 30.24
CA ARG A 549 -11.61 -4.11 31.18
C ARG A 549 -10.23 -4.02 30.53
N LEU A 550 -10.08 -4.53 29.31
CA LEU A 550 -8.81 -4.47 28.56
C LEU A 550 -8.34 -3.02 28.39
N ARG A 551 -9.20 -2.13 27.87
CA ARG A 551 -8.86 -0.71 27.71
C ARG A 551 -8.64 -0.03 29.06
N GLY A 552 -9.42 -0.40 30.08
CA GLY A 552 -9.24 0.06 31.45
C GLY A 552 -7.85 -0.24 32.02
N GLN A 553 -7.26 -1.40 31.68
CA GLN A 553 -5.88 -1.70 32.05
C GLN A 553 -4.88 -0.74 31.38
N PHE A 554 -5.09 -0.37 30.12
CA PHE A 554 -4.26 0.64 29.46
C PHE A 554 -4.41 2.00 30.14
N HIS A 555 -5.63 2.48 30.38
CA HIS A 555 -5.88 3.77 31.04
C HIS A 555 -5.38 3.81 32.49
N GLY A 556 -5.32 2.66 33.16
CA GLY A 556 -4.74 2.50 34.49
C GLY A 556 -3.21 2.56 34.54
N LEU A 557 -2.52 2.47 33.39
CA LEU A 557 -1.07 2.67 33.33
C LEU A 557 -0.69 4.11 33.73
N PRO A 558 0.50 4.31 34.33
CA PRO A 558 1.04 5.63 34.58
C PRO A 558 0.99 6.51 33.32
N GLU A 559 0.64 7.78 33.48
CA GLU A 559 0.50 8.71 32.35
C GLU A 559 1.77 8.77 31.47
N ALA A 560 2.96 8.71 32.09
CA ALA A 560 4.22 8.63 31.35
C ALA A 560 4.29 7.41 30.43
N SER A 561 3.89 6.23 30.91
CA SER A 561 3.87 4.98 30.13
C SER A 561 2.89 5.05 28.97
N ARG A 562 1.69 5.60 29.20
CA ARG A 562 0.71 5.82 28.11
C ARG A 562 1.25 6.78 27.06
N ARG A 563 1.88 7.88 27.49
CA ARG A 563 2.49 8.86 26.57
C ARG A 563 3.61 8.25 25.74
N GLU A 564 4.44 7.36 26.31
CA GLU A 564 5.49 6.66 25.57
C GLU A 564 4.90 5.75 24.47
N VAL A 565 3.86 4.96 24.79
CA VAL A 565 3.16 4.12 23.80
C VAL A 565 2.57 4.99 22.67
N MET A 566 1.86 6.07 23.03
CA MET A 566 1.27 6.98 22.04
C MET A 566 2.32 7.72 21.22
N ALA A 567 3.47 8.06 21.81
CA ALA A 567 4.60 8.66 21.10
C ALA A 567 5.19 7.69 20.07
N PHE A 568 5.35 6.41 20.41
CA PHE A 568 5.76 5.37 19.46
C PHE A 568 4.77 5.26 18.30
N LEU A 569 3.47 5.09 18.59
CA LEU A 569 2.42 4.98 17.57
C LEU A 569 2.36 6.23 16.69
N THR A 570 2.52 7.43 17.26
CA THR A 570 2.57 8.68 16.50
C THR A 570 3.79 8.71 15.58
N ALA A 571 4.99 8.46 16.13
CA ALA A 571 6.24 8.60 15.39
C ALA A 571 6.34 7.59 14.23
N ILE A 572 6.02 6.32 14.47
CA ILE A 572 6.07 5.30 13.42
C ILE A 572 5.09 5.61 12.28
N ASN A 573 3.89 6.10 12.60
CA ASN A 573 2.89 6.45 11.61
C ASN A 573 3.32 7.69 10.81
N GLU A 574 3.68 8.78 11.48
CA GLU A 574 4.07 10.03 10.81
C GLU A 574 5.27 9.83 9.88
N GLU A 575 6.33 9.16 10.35
CA GLU A 575 7.58 9.09 9.60
C GLU A 575 7.49 8.14 8.41
N VAL A 576 6.77 7.01 8.53
CA VAL A 576 6.53 6.10 7.40
C VAL A 576 5.60 6.75 6.36
N ILE A 577 4.53 7.43 6.80
CA ILE A 577 3.61 8.13 5.90
C ILE A 577 4.35 9.25 5.14
N LYS A 578 5.14 10.09 5.84
CA LYS A 578 5.93 11.16 5.20
C LYS A 578 6.90 10.62 4.15
N ALA A 579 7.54 9.49 4.43
CA ALA A 579 8.46 8.84 3.51
C ALA A 579 7.78 8.51 2.17
N LYS A 580 6.56 7.97 2.23
CA LYS A 580 5.78 7.60 1.03
C LYS A 580 5.15 8.81 0.33
N ALA A 581 4.86 9.88 1.06
CA ALA A 581 4.13 11.05 0.56
C ALA A 581 4.80 11.70 -0.65
N MET A 582 6.13 11.77 -0.72
CA MET A 582 6.82 12.50 -1.79
C MET A 582 6.55 11.97 -3.19
N PHE A 583 6.55 10.65 -3.33
CA PHE A 583 6.40 10.00 -4.63
C PHE A 583 4.98 10.14 -5.12
N LEU A 584 4.06 9.77 -4.24
CA LEU A 584 2.65 9.71 -4.59
C LEU A 584 2.07 11.10 -4.78
N ALA A 585 2.56 12.11 -4.05
CA ALA A 585 2.04 13.45 -4.14
C ALA A 585 2.28 14.11 -5.50
N TYR A 586 3.43 13.88 -6.16
CA TYR A 586 3.82 14.72 -7.31
C TYR A 586 4.45 14.00 -8.50
N SER A 587 5.13 12.85 -8.31
CA SER A 587 6.03 12.30 -9.34
C SER A 587 5.67 10.90 -9.81
N ASP A 588 4.97 10.11 -8.99
CA ASP A 588 4.63 8.71 -9.29
C ASP A 588 3.36 8.23 -8.56
N PRO A 589 2.19 8.87 -8.74
CA PRO A 589 0.95 8.49 -8.05
C PRO A 589 0.45 7.07 -8.38
N PHE A 590 0.99 6.46 -9.44
CA PHE A 590 0.66 5.11 -9.88
C PHE A 590 1.72 4.07 -9.52
N GLU A 591 2.79 4.50 -8.84
CA GLU A 591 3.89 3.64 -8.40
C GLU A 591 4.52 2.81 -9.55
N LYS A 592 4.73 3.44 -10.71
CA LYS A 592 5.26 2.80 -11.93
C LYS A 592 6.75 3.09 -12.17
N TYR A 593 7.35 3.98 -11.40
CA TYR A 593 8.73 4.44 -11.58
C TYR A 593 9.46 4.40 -10.25
N ARG A 594 9.73 5.56 -9.62
CA ARG A 594 10.59 5.65 -8.43
C ARG A 594 10.00 5.00 -7.18
N ALA A 595 8.69 4.73 -7.15
CA ALA A 595 8.09 4.02 -6.02
C ALA A 595 8.60 2.58 -5.85
N LEU A 596 9.13 1.96 -6.91
CA LEU A 596 9.81 0.65 -6.84
C LEU A 596 11.00 0.64 -5.88
N LEU A 597 11.49 1.79 -5.42
CA LEU A 597 12.53 1.86 -4.40
C LEU A 597 12.08 1.32 -3.03
N PHE A 598 10.78 1.41 -2.70
CA PHE A 598 10.25 0.88 -1.43
C PHE A 598 10.22 -0.64 -1.36
N GLU A 599 10.67 -1.32 -2.41
CA GLU A 599 10.83 -2.76 -2.48
C GLU A 599 12.15 -3.25 -1.88
N TYR A 600 12.92 -2.39 -1.20
CA TYR A 600 14.15 -2.78 -0.49
C TYR A 600 13.88 -4.00 0.38
N ALA A 601 14.75 -5.01 0.29
CA ALA A 601 14.64 -6.31 0.97
C ALA A 601 13.42 -7.19 0.63
N HIS A 602 12.51 -6.76 -0.27
CA HIS A 602 11.32 -7.54 -0.61
C HIS A 602 11.62 -8.76 -1.47
N THR A 603 12.75 -8.81 -2.19
CA THR A 603 13.10 -9.97 -3.02
C THR A 603 13.23 -11.24 -2.15
N LEU A 604 14.11 -11.23 -1.15
CA LEU A 604 14.21 -12.33 -0.19
C LEU A 604 13.02 -12.37 0.78
N GLY A 605 12.47 -11.21 1.17
CA GLY A 605 11.31 -11.11 2.05
C GLY A 605 10.08 -11.84 1.50
N HIS A 606 9.75 -11.65 0.22
CA HIS A 606 8.69 -12.39 -0.46
C HIS A 606 9.03 -13.87 -0.64
N GLY A 607 10.29 -14.19 -0.89
CA GLY A 607 10.77 -15.56 -1.00
C GLY A 607 10.50 -16.37 0.28
N VAL A 608 10.93 -15.85 1.43
CA VAL A 608 10.71 -16.50 2.74
C VAL A 608 9.24 -16.50 3.13
N GLU A 609 8.50 -15.41 2.87
CA GLU A 609 7.05 -15.35 3.13
C GLU A 609 6.29 -16.45 2.35
N ALA A 610 6.60 -16.62 1.06
CA ALA A 610 5.96 -17.63 0.22
C ALA A 610 6.29 -19.05 0.68
N PHE A 611 7.56 -19.31 1.05
CA PHE A 611 7.97 -20.60 1.61
C PHE A 611 7.22 -20.91 2.92
N MET A 612 7.20 -19.97 3.86
CA MET A 612 6.52 -20.13 5.15
C MET A 612 5.02 -20.38 5.00
N ASN A 613 4.34 -19.69 4.07
CA ASN A 613 2.93 -19.97 3.78
C ASN A 613 2.69 -21.41 3.28
N GLY A 614 3.65 -22.00 2.57
CA GLY A 614 3.63 -23.43 2.23
C GLY A 614 3.82 -24.31 3.47
N LEU A 615 4.77 -23.94 4.33
CA LEU A 615 5.09 -24.65 5.56
C LEU A 615 3.92 -24.68 6.56
N TYR A 616 3.24 -23.54 6.75
CA TYR A 616 2.08 -23.44 7.65
C TYR A 616 0.94 -24.36 7.21
N ARG A 617 0.65 -24.45 5.90
CA ARG A 617 -0.35 -25.39 5.39
C ARG A 617 0.03 -26.84 5.68
N ARG A 618 1.29 -27.20 5.49
CA ARG A 618 1.79 -28.54 5.83
C ARG A 618 1.62 -28.83 7.32
N ALA A 619 1.87 -27.84 8.18
CA ALA A 619 1.63 -27.94 9.62
C ALA A 619 0.13 -28.13 9.94
N GLU A 620 -0.74 -27.35 9.30
CA GLU A 620 -2.21 -27.46 9.43
C GLU A 620 -2.72 -28.85 9.05
N ASP A 621 -2.29 -29.37 7.90
CA ASP A 621 -2.65 -30.70 7.41
C ASP A 621 -2.24 -31.82 8.38
N LEU A 622 -1.18 -31.59 9.16
CA LEU A 622 -0.64 -32.52 10.15
C LEU A 622 -1.10 -32.21 11.59
N GLY A 623 -1.88 -31.15 11.80
CA GLY A 623 -2.33 -30.72 13.14
C GLY A 623 -1.19 -30.24 14.05
N ILE A 624 -0.10 -29.73 13.48
CA ILE A 624 1.05 -29.19 14.21
C ILE A 624 0.81 -27.71 14.51
N ASP A 625 0.99 -27.31 15.78
CA ASP A 625 0.88 -25.91 16.20
C ASP A 625 2.11 -25.11 15.73
N TYR A 626 1.88 -24.16 14.83
CA TYR A 626 2.92 -23.29 14.28
C TYR A 626 2.83 -21.85 14.81
N SER A 627 2.03 -21.59 15.86
CA SER A 627 1.72 -20.23 16.33
C SER A 627 2.96 -19.39 16.66
N GLU A 628 4.01 -19.98 17.25
CA GLU A 628 5.27 -19.30 17.52
C GLU A 628 6.11 -19.01 16.26
N ALA A 629 6.00 -19.87 15.25
CA ALA A 629 6.70 -19.77 13.97
C ALA A 629 5.99 -18.82 12.99
N PHE A 630 4.75 -18.43 13.28
CA PHE A 630 3.97 -17.55 12.43
C PHE A 630 4.63 -16.18 12.27
N ARG A 631 4.82 -15.76 11.01
CA ARG A 631 5.38 -14.47 10.64
C ARG A 631 4.47 -13.77 9.65
N LEU A 632 4.21 -12.50 9.90
CA LEU A 632 3.51 -11.64 8.96
C LEU A 632 4.49 -11.06 7.93
N HIS A 633 3.96 -10.57 6.81
CA HIS A 633 4.71 -9.96 5.71
C HIS A 633 5.84 -9.01 6.18
N GLY A 634 5.50 -7.99 6.98
CA GLY A 634 6.50 -7.03 7.46
C GLY A 634 7.59 -7.64 8.36
N GLN A 635 7.33 -8.74 9.06
CA GLN A 635 8.38 -9.47 9.80
C GLN A 635 9.36 -10.16 8.84
N CYS A 636 8.83 -10.75 7.76
CA CYS A 636 9.64 -11.34 6.69
C CYS A 636 10.54 -10.28 6.03
N VAL A 637 9.98 -9.10 5.75
CA VAL A 637 10.73 -7.96 5.22
C VAL A 637 11.79 -7.49 6.22
N GLY A 638 11.46 -7.36 7.51
CA GLY A 638 12.43 -6.99 8.55
C GLY A 638 13.61 -7.96 8.68
N MET A 639 13.36 -9.28 8.56
CA MET A 639 14.40 -10.29 8.49
C MET A 639 15.26 -10.13 7.24
N ALA A 640 14.64 -9.91 6.08
CA ALA A 640 15.34 -9.70 4.83
C ALA A 640 16.17 -8.40 4.79
N VAL A 641 15.79 -7.37 5.56
CA VAL A 641 16.62 -6.17 5.73
C VAL A 641 17.98 -6.56 6.32
N LEU A 642 18.02 -7.41 7.36
CA LEU A 642 19.27 -7.89 7.96
C LEU A 642 20.15 -8.58 6.90
N TRP A 643 19.55 -9.44 6.09
CA TRP A 643 20.22 -10.20 5.03
C TRP A 643 20.74 -9.30 3.91
N ALA A 644 19.97 -8.29 3.48
CA ALA A 644 20.43 -7.30 2.50
C ALA A 644 21.66 -6.53 3.00
N GLY A 645 21.68 -6.18 4.30
CA GLY A 645 22.86 -5.59 4.94
C GLY A 645 24.07 -6.52 4.94
N GLU A 646 23.85 -7.82 5.17
CA GLU A 646 24.91 -8.83 5.14
C GLU A 646 25.48 -9.04 3.73
N MET A 647 24.63 -9.20 2.72
CA MET A 647 25.06 -9.32 1.33
C MET A 647 25.86 -8.08 0.88
N SER A 648 25.45 -6.89 1.32
CA SER A 648 26.19 -5.66 1.03
C SER A 648 27.56 -5.61 1.71
N LYS A 649 27.68 -6.15 2.92
CA LYS A 649 28.97 -6.29 3.62
C LYS A 649 29.87 -7.32 2.94
N GLU A 650 29.35 -8.49 2.58
CA GLU A 650 30.10 -9.51 1.84
C GLU A 650 30.62 -8.98 0.50
N ALA A 651 29.87 -8.10 -0.15
CA ALA A 651 30.26 -7.44 -1.40
C ALA A 651 31.25 -6.26 -1.20
N GLY A 652 31.66 -5.94 0.04
CA GLY A 652 32.57 -4.82 0.33
C GLY A 652 31.94 -3.44 0.11
N HIS A 653 30.62 -3.34 0.24
CA HIS A 653 29.89 -2.08 0.07
C HIS A 653 29.45 -1.46 1.39
N LEU A 654 29.32 -2.24 2.46
CA LEU A 654 28.86 -1.80 3.78
C LEU A 654 29.75 -2.35 4.89
N GLU A 655 30.51 -1.49 5.57
CA GLU A 655 31.55 -1.88 6.53
C GLU A 655 31.40 -1.15 7.87
N ASP A 656 32.06 -1.67 8.90
CA ASP A 656 32.26 -1.05 10.22
C ASP A 656 31.01 -0.36 10.80
N ALA A 657 31.13 0.95 11.08
CA ALA A 657 30.10 1.82 11.62
C ALA A 657 28.82 1.83 10.78
N GLY A 658 28.95 1.77 9.44
CA GLY A 658 27.83 1.75 8.52
C GLY A 658 27.01 0.47 8.63
N TYR A 659 27.70 -0.67 8.67
CA TYR A 659 27.07 -1.98 8.88
C TYR A 659 26.41 -2.06 10.26
N MET A 660 27.11 -1.63 11.31
CA MET A 660 26.56 -1.58 12.67
C MET A 660 25.27 -0.75 12.72
N ALA A 661 25.28 0.46 12.16
CA ALA A 661 24.10 1.32 12.14
C ALA A 661 22.94 0.68 11.36
N HIS A 662 23.21 0.03 10.24
CA HIS A 662 22.19 -0.65 9.44
C HIS A 662 21.52 -1.80 10.18
N GLN A 663 22.30 -2.73 10.74
CA GLN A 663 21.79 -3.89 11.48
C GLN A 663 21.00 -3.46 12.73
N SER A 664 21.49 -2.40 13.41
CA SER A 664 20.87 -1.86 14.62
C SER A 664 19.42 -1.38 14.42
N LEU A 665 19.05 -0.93 13.22
CA LEU A 665 17.69 -0.45 12.93
C LEU A 665 16.61 -1.53 13.07
N VAL A 666 16.97 -2.80 12.89
CA VAL A 666 16.09 -3.95 13.10
C VAL A 666 16.29 -4.50 14.52
N TYR A 667 17.54 -4.76 14.93
CA TYR A 667 17.83 -5.40 16.21
C TYR A 667 17.44 -4.59 17.44
N LEU A 668 17.34 -3.26 17.33
CA LEU A 668 16.79 -2.39 18.38
C LEU A 668 15.35 -2.79 18.77
N PHE A 669 14.58 -3.33 17.83
CA PHE A 669 13.19 -3.74 18.02
C PHE A 669 13.01 -5.25 18.15
N ASN A 670 14.10 -6.03 18.24
CA ASN A 670 14.03 -7.50 18.27
C ASN A 670 14.06 -8.12 19.68
N ARG A 671 14.04 -7.32 20.76
CA ARG A 671 14.09 -7.83 22.15
C ARG A 671 13.05 -8.92 22.43
N TYR A 672 11.89 -8.84 21.80
CA TYR A 672 10.78 -9.77 21.98
C TYR A 672 10.64 -10.84 20.87
N GLY A 673 11.67 -11.00 20.04
CA GLY A 673 11.78 -12.10 19.06
C GLY A 673 10.91 -11.95 17.81
N GLY A 674 10.64 -10.72 17.39
CA GLY A 674 9.80 -10.46 16.21
C GLY A 674 10.43 -10.82 14.87
N PHE A 675 11.76 -10.92 14.82
CA PHE A 675 12.54 -11.18 13.61
C PHE A 675 13.41 -12.45 13.76
N ASP A 676 13.17 -13.25 14.79
CA ASP A 676 13.91 -14.50 15.03
C ASP A 676 13.51 -15.60 14.04
N PHE A 677 14.51 -16.37 13.62
CA PHE A 677 14.36 -17.57 12.80
C PHE A 677 14.21 -18.84 13.65
N ALA A 678 14.70 -18.92 14.89
CA ALA A 678 14.65 -20.16 15.69
C ALA A 678 13.25 -20.80 15.81
N PRO A 679 12.13 -20.05 15.98
CA PRO A 679 10.80 -20.65 15.97
C PRO A 679 10.44 -21.30 14.62
N LEU A 680 10.85 -20.69 13.51
CA LEU A 680 10.68 -21.26 12.18
C LEU A 680 11.55 -22.50 11.99
N ARG A 681 12.79 -22.48 12.48
CA ARG A 681 13.68 -23.64 12.46
C ARG A 681 13.08 -24.84 13.19
N ARG A 682 12.53 -24.64 14.39
CA ARG A 682 11.84 -25.71 15.14
C ARG A 682 10.69 -26.33 14.34
N LEU A 683 9.90 -25.49 13.68
CA LEU A 683 8.82 -25.97 12.81
C LEU A 683 9.37 -26.74 11.60
N CYS A 684 10.47 -26.30 11.00
CA CYS A 684 11.15 -27.06 9.94
C CYS A 684 11.61 -28.44 10.45
N ASP A 685 12.21 -28.52 11.64
CA ASP A 685 12.64 -29.78 12.24
C ASP A 685 11.44 -30.72 12.50
N GLU A 686 10.31 -30.21 13.01
CA GLU A 686 9.08 -30.99 13.21
C GLU A 686 8.45 -31.49 11.91
N LEU A 687 8.65 -30.75 10.81
CA LEU A 687 8.16 -31.09 9.48
C LEU A 687 9.19 -31.82 8.62
N ASP A 688 10.35 -32.21 9.16
CA ASP A 688 11.42 -32.87 8.42
C ASP A 688 11.86 -32.08 7.17
N VAL A 689 11.97 -30.75 7.31
CA VAL A 689 12.43 -29.83 6.27
C VAL A 689 13.91 -29.54 6.49
N SER A 690 14.74 -29.92 5.52
CA SER A 690 16.18 -29.68 5.57
C SER A 690 16.57 -28.22 5.25
N GLN A 691 17.80 -27.82 5.59
CA GLN A 691 18.35 -26.52 5.20
C GLN A 691 18.36 -26.36 3.67
N GLU A 692 18.70 -27.42 2.93
CA GLU A 692 18.69 -27.42 1.46
C GLU A 692 17.28 -27.21 0.89
N GLU A 693 16.28 -27.89 1.45
CA GLU A 693 14.87 -27.72 1.05
C GLU A 693 14.39 -26.30 1.34
N PHE A 694 14.75 -25.73 2.50
CA PHE A 694 14.45 -24.35 2.85
C PHE A 694 15.05 -23.37 1.84
N CYS A 695 16.37 -23.43 1.62
CA CYS A 695 17.08 -22.51 0.73
C CYS A 695 16.55 -22.60 -0.70
N GLU A 696 16.43 -23.80 -1.26
CA GLU A 696 15.92 -23.98 -2.64
C GLU A 696 14.44 -23.60 -2.75
N GLY A 697 13.63 -23.86 -1.72
CA GLY A 697 12.23 -23.43 -1.67
C GLY A 697 12.07 -21.91 -1.76
N VAL A 698 12.90 -21.16 -1.02
CA VAL A 698 12.93 -19.69 -1.06
C VAL A 698 13.47 -19.18 -2.39
N LEU A 699 14.62 -19.70 -2.86
CA LEU A 699 15.26 -19.25 -4.10
C LEU A 699 14.39 -19.52 -5.33
N ARG A 700 13.60 -20.60 -5.35
CA ARG A 700 12.63 -20.87 -6.41
C ARG A 700 11.62 -19.73 -6.59
N VAL A 701 11.22 -19.07 -5.50
CA VAL A 701 10.33 -17.91 -5.54
C VAL A 701 11.09 -16.68 -6.04
N VAL A 702 12.31 -16.45 -5.52
CA VAL A 702 13.19 -15.34 -5.95
C VAL A 702 13.46 -15.37 -7.46
N ARG A 703 13.71 -16.54 -8.03
CA ARG A 703 13.94 -16.71 -9.49
C ARG A 703 12.75 -16.26 -10.35
N ARG A 704 11.55 -16.24 -9.77
CA ARG A 704 10.29 -15.82 -10.40
C ARG A 704 9.90 -14.37 -10.06
N ASP A 705 10.70 -13.67 -9.25
CA ASP A 705 10.43 -12.26 -8.91
C ASP A 705 10.43 -11.42 -10.20
N ASN A 706 9.36 -10.63 -10.36
CA ASN A 706 9.11 -9.82 -11.54
C ASN A 706 10.12 -8.67 -11.71
N LYS A 707 10.87 -8.32 -10.65
CA LYS A 707 11.95 -7.31 -10.68
C LYS A 707 13.07 -7.69 -11.65
N ARG A 708 13.28 -8.98 -11.91
CA ARG A 708 14.26 -9.46 -12.92
C ARG A 708 14.00 -8.92 -14.32
N GLY A 709 12.77 -8.50 -14.63
CA GLY A 709 12.44 -7.90 -15.92
C GLY A 709 12.97 -6.48 -16.14
N TYR A 710 13.56 -5.85 -15.12
CA TYR A 710 14.03 -4.45 -15.17
C TYR A 710 15.55 -4.29 -15.32
N CYS A 711 16.32 -5.38 -15.17
CA CYS A 711 17.77 -5.40 -15.34
C CYS A 711 18.21 -6.69 -16.04
N ALA A 712 19.33 -6.65 -16.78
CA ALA A 712 19.94 -7.87 -17.27
C ALA A 712 20.53 -8.66 -16.09
N CYS A 713 20.07 -9.89 -15.86
CA CYS A 713 20.63 -10.81 -14.87
C CYS A 713 21.39 -11.94 -15.56
N ALA A 714 22.59 -12.25 -15.09
CA ALA A 714 23.29 -13.45 -15.50
C ALA A 714 22.54 -14.73 -15.07
N PRO A 715 22.87 -15.89 -15.66
CA PRO A 715 22.43 -17.18 -15.12
C PRO A 715 22.93 -17.37 -13.68
N GLY A 716 22.07 -17.78 -12.75
CA GLY A 716 22.43 -17.99 -11.34
C GLY A 716 22.49 -16.72 -10.50
N SER A 717 21.88 -15.63 -10.97
CA SER A 717 21.73 -14.37 -10.24
C SER A 717 20.31 -13.83 -10.33
N SER A 718 19.98 -13.01 -9.33
CA SER A 718 18.72 -12.29 -9.21
C SER A 718 18.99 -10.79 -9.05
N VAL A 719 17.96 -10.02 -8.73
CA VAL A 719 18.07 -8.57 -8.48
C VAL A 719 17.54 -8.22 -7.09
N ASP A 720 18.27 -7.36 -6.42
CA ASP A 720 17.87 -6.77 -5.15
C ASP A 720 18.30 -5.29 -5.09
N GLN A 721 18.03 -4.66 -3.96
CA GLN A 721 18.50 -3.34 -3.63
C GLN A 721 19.44 -3.47 -2.43
N LEU A 722 20.62 -2.85 -2.49
CA LEU A 722 21.61 -2.89 -1.42
C LEU A 722 21.95 -1.48 -0.93
N VAL A 723 22.42 -1.38 0.30
CA VAL A 723 22.87 -0.12 0.93
C VAL A 723 24.40 -0.08 0.95
N ARG A 724 25.02 1.04 0.58
CA ARG A 724 26.48 1.24 0.64
C ARG A 724 26.87 2.26 1.71
N ALA A 725 28.01 2.07 2.36
CA ALA A 725 28.64 2.95 3.36
C ALA A 725 27.83 3.25 4.64
N ARG A 726 26.54 3.58 4.54
CA ARG A 726 25.64 3.90 5.66
C ARG A 726 24.16 3.76 5.24
N PRO A 727 23.22 3.62 6.19
CA PRO A 727 21.79 3.78 5.90
C PRO A 727 21.51 5.04 5.07
N GLY A 728 20.51 5.00 4.19
CA GLY A 728 20.20 6.14 3.31
C GLY A 728 21.03 6.24 2.03
N CYS A 729 22.18 5.56 1.93
CA CYS A 729 23.02 5.63 0.73
C CYS A 729 22.88 4.33 -0.07
N LEU A 730 21.94 4.27 -1.02
CA LEU A 730 21.72 3.06 -1.82
C LEU A 730 22.82 2.81 -2.86
N LEU A 731 23.16 1.54 -3.07
CA LEU A 731 24.06 1.09 -4.11
C LEU A 731 23.42 1.28 -5.49
N ARG A 732 24.16 1.91 -6.40
CA ARG A 732 23.67 2.15 -7.76
C ARG A 732 23.98 0.97 -8.67
N SER A 733 23.05 0.68 -9.58
CA SER A 733 23.24 -0.28 -10.65
C SER A 733 24.44 0.14 -11.53
N ALA A 734 25.24 -0.85 -11.92
CA ALA A 734 26.28 -0.67 -12.93
C ALA A 734 25.68 -0.66 -14.35
N ASP A 735 24.45 -1.15 -14.53
CA ASP A 735 23.75 -1.15 -15.81
C ASP A 735 23.22 0.28 -16.11
N PRO A 736 23.76 0.97 -17.13
CA PRO A 736 23.31 2.31 -17.50
C PRO A 736 21.89 2.31 -18.12
N SER A 737 21.38 1.12 -18.49
CA SER A 737 20.04 0.91 -19.05
C SER A 737 19.00 0.49 -18.01
N ALA A 738 19.40 0.21 -16.76
CA ALA A 738 18.47 -0.09 -15.69
C ALA A 738 17.45 1.06 -15.55
N GLU A 739 16.17 0.78 -15.82
CA GLU A 739 15.09 1.77 -15.70
C GLU A 739 15.03 2.36 -14.27
N LEU A 740 15.56 1.62 -13.28
CA LEU A 740 15.77 2.02 -11.90
C LEU A 740 17.23 1.93 -11.49
N ARG A 741 17.81 3.07 -11.12
CA ARG A 741 19.25 3.24 -10.80
C ARG A 741 19.74 2.44 -9.60
N TYR A 742 18.88 1.76 -8.85
CA TYR A 742 19.22 1.14 -7.55
C TYR A 742 18.86 -0.35 -7.47
N LEU A 743 18.45 -0.96 -8.58
CA LEU A 743 18.37 -2.41 -8.70
C LEU A 743 19.75 -2.95 -9.11
N VAL A 744 20.31 -3.80 -8.28
CA VAL A 744 21.65 -4.38 -8.45
C VAL A 744 21.54 -5.88 -8.60
N GLU A 745 22.43 -6.45 -9.40
CA GLU A 745 22.55 -7.89 -9.53
C GLU A 745 23.13 -8.49 -8.25
N VAL A 746 22.53 -9.58 -7.77
CA VAL A 746 22.97 -10.33 -6.60
C VAL A 746 23.07 -11.80 -6.96
N SER A 747 24.18 -12.46 -6.60
CA SER A 747 24.35 -13.88 -6.89
C SER A 747 23.44 -14.74 -6.02
N GLU A 748 22.92 -15.83 -6.59
CA GLU A 748 22.17 -16.82 -5.81
C GLU A 748 23.05 -17.45 -4.72
N GLU A 749 24.37 -17.53 -4.92
CA GLU A 749 25.32 -18.00 -3.91
C GLU A 749 25.29 -17.12 -2.65
N SER A 750 25.35 -15.79 -2.80
CA SER A 750 25.28 -14.86 -1.65
C SER A 750 23.92 -14.94 -0.96
N GLN A 751 22.84 -15.08 -1.74
CA GLN A 751 21.49 -15.28 -1.21
C GLN A 751 21.36 -16.62 -0.46
N SER A 752 21.95 -17.71 -0.97
CA SER A 752 21.96 -19.01 -0.29
C SER A 752 22.69 -18.93 1.04
N ARG A 753 23.88 -18.31 1.08
CA ARG A 753 24.66 -18.17 2.32
C ARG A 753 23.90 -17.47 3.43
N VAL A 754 23.24 -16.34 3.14
CA VAL A 754 22.45 -15.64 4.18
C VAL A 754 21.25 -16.46 4.65
N LEU A 755 20.63 -17.27 3.78
CA LEU A 755 19.55 -18.17 4.15
C LEU A 755 20.04 -19.36 5.00
N GLU A 756 21.20 -19.94 4.66
CA GLU A 756 21.84 -21.01 5.42
C GLU A 756 22.15 -20.56 6.85
N ARG A 757 22.77 -19.38 6.99
CA ARG A 757 23.07 -18.75 8.29
C ARG A 757 21.82 -18.41 9.09
N ALA A 758 20.73 -18.00 8.40
CA ALA A 758 19.44 -17.82 9.05
C ALA A 758 18.86 -19.12 9.58
N PHE A 759 18.96 -20.21 8.82
CA PHE A 759 18.54 -21.55 9.23
C PHE A 759 19.33 -22.08 10.44
N GLU A 760 20.57 -21.61 10.63
CA GLU A 760 21.43 -21.88 11.77
C GLU A 760 21.17 -20.95 12.97
N GLY A 761 20.28 -19.97 12.83
CA GLY A 761 19.90 -19.04 13.90
C GLY A 761 20.88 -17.89 14.12
N GLU A 762 21.81 -17.63 13.18
CA GLU A 762 22.83 -16.59 13.35
C GLU A 762 22.26 -15.16 13.48
N TYR A 763 21.06 -14.92 12.96
CA TYR A 763 20.40 -13.59 13.00
C TYR A 763 19.46 -13.43 14.19
N ASP A 764 19.39 -14.38 15.12
CA ASP A 764 18.55 -14.31 16.32
C ASP A 764 19.23 -13.44 17.40
N LYS A 765 19.43 -12.17 17.03
CA LYS A 765 20.22 -11.20 17.79
C LYS A 765 19.38 -10.01 18.25
N VAL A 766 19.92 -9.25 19.20
CA VAL A 766 19.34 -8.01 19.72
C VAL A 766 20.43 -6.95 19.87
N LEU A 767 20.02 -5.68 19.83
CA LEU A 767 20.92 -4.57 20.11
C LEU A 767 20.93 -4.27 21.61
N VAL A 768 22.12 -4.22 22.21
CA VAL A 768 22.30 -3.82 23.61
C VAL A 768 23.28 -2.65 23.70
N PHE A 769 23.14 -1.89 24.80
CA PHE A 769 24.14 -0.91 25.18
C PHE A 769 25.26 -1.61 25.96
N ALA A 770 26.48 -1.58 25.44
CA ALA A 770 27.67 -2.14 26.09
C ALA A 770 28.37 -1.06 26.91
N GLU A 771 28.71 -1.36 28.16
CA GLU A 771 29.51 -0.44 28.98
C GLU A 771 30.99 -0.45 28.54
N ALA A 772 31.70 0.66 28.80
CA ALA A 772 33.04 0.91 28.22
C ALA A 772 34.08 -0.20 28.48
N SER A 773 33.92 -0.98 29.55
CA SER A 773 34.78 -2.12 29.88
C SER A 773 34.55 -3.37 29.02
N GLU A 774 33.38 -3.52 28.39
CA GLU A 774 33.00 -4.68 27.56
C GLU A 774 33.33 -4.47 26.08
N THR A 775 33.42 -3.20 25.63
CA THR A 775 33.78 -2.82 24.25
C THR A 775 35.16 -3.30 23.79
N GLN A 776 36.06 -3.68 24.71
CA GLN A 776 37.39 -4.21 24.37
C GLN A 776 37.40 -5.74 24.16
N ALA A 777 36.32 -6.45 24.46
CA ALA A 777 36.27 -7.92 24.47
C ALA A 777 35.51 -8.55 23.29
N SER A 778 34.64 -7.81 22.59
CA SER A 778 33.89 -8.34 21.42
C SER A 778 34.25 -7.61 20.13
N SER A 779 34.54 -8.38 19.06
CA SER A 779 34.82 -7.83 17.72
C SER A 779 33.63 -7.13 17.05
N GLU A 780 32.42 -7.27 17.60
CA GLU A 780 31.18 -6.66 17.08
C GLU A 780 30.70 -5.45 17.91
N ALA A 781 31.50 -4.91 18.84
CA ALA A 781 31.12 -3.70 19.58
C ALA A 781 31.62 -2.42 18.90
N HIS A 782 30.76 -1.41 18.81
CA HIS A 782 31.12 -0.10 18.23
C HIS A 782 30.49 1.03 19.05
N GLU A 783 31.32 1.88 19.65
CA GLU A 783 30.90 3.13 20.32
C GLU A 783 29.73 2.96 21.33
N GLY A 784 29.79 1.90 22.15
CA GLY A 784 28.78 1.62 23.18
C GLY A 784 27.58 0.80 22.69
N LEU A 785 27.56 0.39 21.42
CA LEU A 785 26.62 -0.59 20.89
C LEU A 785 27.26 -1.97 20.78
N SER A 786 26.49 -3.01 21.09
CA SER A 786 26.85 -4.39 20.79
C SER A 786 25.63 -5.15 20.29
N ILE A 787 25.81 -5.99 19.28
CA ILE A 787 24.80 -6.90 18.79
C ILE A 787 25.13 -8.28 19.36
N VAL A 788 24.23 -8.83 20.17
CA VAL A 788 24.45 -10.09 20.89
C VAL A 788 23.35 -11.09 20.57
N ALA A 789 23.62 -12.38 20.75
CA ALA A 789 22.59 -13.40 20.65
C ALA A 789 21.47 -13.09 21.67
N ARG A 790 20.21 -13.26 21.27
CA ARG A 790 19.08 -12.91 22.15
C ARG A 790 19.09 -13.71 23.46
N GLY A 791 19.58 -14.95 23.43
CA GLY A 791 19.72 -15.79 24.62
C GLY A 791 20.70 -15.23 25.66
N ASP A 792 21.74 -14.51 25.22
CA ASP A 792 22.77 -13.93 26.09
C ASP A 792 22.30 -12.60 26.71
N ALA A 793 21.34 -11.94 26.08
CA ALA A 793 20.59 -10.84 26.67
C ALA A 793 19.49 -11.41 27.60
N ALA A 794 19.88 -11.93 28.77
CA ALA A 794 18.94 -12.36 29.80
C ALA A 794 17.86 -11.29 30.00
N ALA A 795 16.58 -11.63 29.85
CA ALA A 795 15.48 -10.67 29.88
C ALA A 795 15.49 -9.92 31.22
N PRO A 796 15.93 -8.64 31.26
CA PRO A 796 15.90 -7.88 32.51
C PRO A 796 14.43 -7.66 32.87
N GLY A 797 14.15 -7.36 34.15
CA GLY A 797 12.80 -6.90 34.52
C GLY A 797 12.36 -5.72 33.64
N PRO A 798 11.05 -5.49 33.46
CA PRO A 798 10.54 -4.52 32.49
C PRO A 798 11.26 -3.16 32.56
N SER A 799 11.53 -2.63 33.76
CA SER A 799 12.22 -1.36 33.95
C SER A 799 13.68 -1.34 33.48
N GLU A 800 14.44 -2.40 33.73
CA GLU A 800 15.86 -2.48 33.35
C GLU A 800 16.02 -2.69 31.84
N GLY A 801 15.09 -3.46 31.23
CA GLY A 801 15.03 -3.65 29.78
C GLY A 801 14.82 -2.34 29.04
N HIS A 802 13.81 -1.55 29.46
CA HIS A 802 13.53 -0.24 28.86
C HIS A 802 14.73 0.73 28.97
N ALA A 803 15.42 0.75 30.11
CA ALA A 803 16.58 1.61 30.31
C ALA A 803 17.78 1.22 29.43
N SER A 804 17.99 -0.08 29.22
CA SER A 804 19.00 -0.60 28.28
C SER A 804 18.67 -0.22 26.84
N SER A 805 17.44 -0.45 26.39
CA SER A 805 17.00 -0.10 25.02
C SER A 805 17.04 1.40 24.75
N ALA A 806 16.68 2.23 25.72
CA ALA A 806 16.78 3.69 25.60
C ALA A 806 18.24 4.17 25.44
N ARG A 807 19.18 3.57 26.18
CA ARG A 807 20.62 3.85 26.03
C ARG A 807 21.15 3.40 24.67
N ALA A 808 20.74 2.21 24.20
CA ALA A 808 21.10 1.70 22.88
C ALA A 808 20.55 2.61 21.76
N ALA A 809 19.29 3.06 21.87
CA ALA A 809 18.69 4.01 20.94
C ALA A 809 19.46 5.34 20.87
N ALA A 810 19.87 5.88 22.02
CA ALA A 810 20.67 7.11 22.08
C ALA A 810 22.06 6.93 21.46
N ALA A 811 22.72 5.79 21.71
CA ALA A 811 24.01 5.46 21.12
C ALA A 811 23.92 5.28 19.59
N LEU A 812 22.84 4.65 19.10
CA LEU A 812 22.56 4.52 17.67
C LEU A 812 22.34 5.88 16.98
N ASP A 813 21.56 6.79 17.58
CA ASP A 813 21.40 8.14 17.03
C ASP A 813 22.73 8.91 16.99
N ALA A 814 23.58 8.74 18.00
CA ALA A 814 24.92 9.35 18.02
C ALA A 814 25.84 8.79 16.91
N LEU A 815 25.80 7.47 16.68
CA LEU A 815 26.53 6.80 15.60
C LEU A 815 26.06 7.31 14.22
N LEU A 816 24.74 7.38 14.01
CA LEU A 816 24.16 7.97 12.80
C LEU A 816 24.62 9.42 12.64
N GLY A 817 24.55 10.23 13.70
CA GLY A 817 25.04 11.62 13.70
C GLY A 817 26.47 11.75 13.17
N ARG A 818 27.40 10.92 13.64
CA ARG A 818 28.80 10.89 13.17
C ARG A 818 28.91 10.47 11.71
N LEU A 819 28.25 9.38 11.32
CA LEU A 819 28.24 8.89 9.93
C LEU A 819 27.78 9.95 8.94
N TYR A 820 26.87 10.85 9.35
CA TYR A 820 26.34 11.95 8.54
C TYR A 820 27.11 13.27 8.64
N MET A 821 28.07 13.39 9.56
CA MET A 821 28.98 14.53 9.66
C MET A 821 30.30 14.31 8.92
N SER A 822 30.74 13.06 8.78
CA SER A 822 32.05 12.69 8.20
C SER A 822 32.09 12.62 6.68
N SER A 823 30.98 12.89 5.99
CA SER A 823 30.79 12.67 4.54
C SER A 823 30.71 13.95 3.73
#